data_AF-A0AAV7GIQ1-F1
#
_entry.id   AF-A0AAV7GIQ1-F1
#
_cell.length_a   1.000
_cell.length_b   1.000
_cell.length_c   1.000
_cell.angle_alpha   90.00
_cell.angle_beta   90.00
_cell.angle_gamma   90.00
#
_symmetry.space_group_name_H-M   'P 1'
#
loop_
_entity.id
_entity.type
_entity.pdbx_description
1 polymer ?
#
loop_
_entity_poly.entity_id
_entity_poly.type
_entity_poly.pdbx_seq_one_letter_code
_entity_poly.pdbx_strand_id
1 'polypeptide(L)'
;MILTKTLLELSPTSVPPNIPWRCITRENTRGKINHHFKLVFLHRAKIVQYLSFNDRSNQMKFKAFLTQDGVNLLDKRFLPSLDKIGRVCHLYLTRDHAIFLHNLLGGDGIQSVAQFKKEVLFNDYRISSQNEDRIAFAIDVALLHRALRSAQTIQLQSQDDTAAIQIKLVKKLPVGSLNPAPFLTFETKGLRSAVVQDVPISKPLSRADVAQLQTALDAAQDLPQTLVQVPDLSQLQNLVERLRNVGELLMLAITQYGDLHLQVSTSLITVGSEFRRLKVLGIQADAPSGDQNLSAPARTEMAIQRGEALSVQVSLKHLAKSLQCHLAKPDCAFYGISPQGVCLTVIFQFFIPGTRLTDKSISFHCRLPVLDTGRFSYYFLKQFSSTKIVSTQKLGCFPLVFIETKVYTMHKEFNKSLRRKLGFCCDLLDVGDFILSPTSVPPNIPWRCITRENTRGKINHHFKLVFLHRAKIVQYLSFNDRSNQMKFKAFLTQDGVNLLDKRFLPSLDKIGRVCHLYLTRDHAIFLHNLLGGDGIQSVAQFKKEVLFNDYRISSQNEDRIAFAIDVALLHRALRSAQTIQLQSQDDTAAIQIKLVKKLPVGSLNPAPFLTFETKGLRSAVVQDVPISKPLSRADVAQLQTALDAAQDLPQQVSLKHLAKSLQCHLAKPDCAFYGISPQGVCLTVIFQFFIPGTRLTDKSISFHCRLPVLDTGSN
;
A
#
# COMPACT_ATOMS: atom_id res chain seq x y z
N MET A 1 36.07 41.96 5.90
CA MET A 1 36.36 42.95 4.83
C MET A 1 37.32 42.30 3.83
N ILE A 2 37.29 42.74 2.56
CA ILE A 2 38.40 42.86 1.57
C ILE A 2 39.48 41.74 1.63
N LEU A 3 39.64 40.78 0.69
CA LEU A 3 39.41 40.66 -0.76
C LEU A 3 40.49 41.28 -1.68
N THR A 4 41.50 40.48 -2.05
CA THR A 4 42.29 40.47 -3.32
C THR A 4 43.18 39.21 -3.30
N LYS A 5 43.41 38.39 -4.34
CA LYS A 5 43.27 38.42 -5.82
C LYS A 5 44.45 39.05 -6.58
N THR A 6 45.29 38.21 -7.17
CA THR A 6 46.20 38.54 -8.28
C THR A 6 46.32 37.35 -9.24
N LEU A 7 46.40 37.62 -10.54
CA LEU A 7 46.69 36.68 -11.63
C LEU A 7 47.99 37.15 -12.28
N LEU A 8 48.75 36.24 -12.88
CA LEU A 8 49.62 36.56 -14.02
C LEU A 8 49.90 35.29 -14.85
N GLU A 9 50.09 35.48 -16.15
CA GLU A 9 50.31 34.46 -17.16
C GLU A 9 51.74 34.58 -17.72
N LEU A 10 52.31 33.49 -18.24
CA LEU A 10 52.77 33.35 -19.64
C LEU A 10 53.61 32.06 -19.83
N SER A 11 54.05 31.81 -21.06
CA SER A 11 54.56 30.53 -21.62
C SER A 11 55.78 30.80 -22.53
N PRO A 12 56.25 29.95 -23.50
CA PRO A 12 55.95 28.54 -23.85
C PRO A 12 57.24 27.69 -24.15
N THR A 13 57.07 26.62 -24.96
CA THR A 13 58.03 25.62 -25.54
C THR A 13 58.04 24.24 -24.86
N SER A 14 58.17 23.09 -25.56
CA SER A 14 58.50 22.81 -26.97
C SER A 14 57.67 21.66 -27.62
N VAL A 15 57.56 21.63 -28.95
CA VAL A 15 56.86 20.65 -29.82
C VAL A 15 57.74 20.47 -31.08
N PRO A 16 58.05 19.26 -31.63
CA PRO A 16 57.20 18.59 -32.67
C PRO A 16 57.42 17.04 -32.82
N PRO A 17 56.90 16.35 -33.87
CA PRO A 17 55.76 16.60 -34.78
C PRO A 17 54.59 15.62 -34.41
N ASN A 18 53.75 14.97 -35.22
CA ASN A 18 53.32 14.89 -36.65
C ASN A 18 51.79 14.53 -36.59
N ILE A 19 50.82 14.89 -37.45
CA ILE A 19 50.70 15.27 -38.88
C ILE A 19 50.53 14.05 -39.82
N PRO A 20 49.55 14.03 -40.77
CA PRO A 20 48.59 15.08 -41.14
C PRO A 20 47.09 14.76 -40.93
N TRP A 21 46.28 15.83 -40.87
CA TRP A 21 44.89 15.85 -41.36
C TRP A 21 44.83 16.72 -42.63
N ARG A 22 43.95 16.40 -43.58
CA ARG A 22 43.55 17.33 -44.66
C ARG A 22 42.10 17.07 -45.09
N CYS A 23 41.35 18.14 -45.30
CA CYS A 23 39.98 18.09 -45.83
C CYS A 23 40.00 18.05 -47.37
N ILE A 24 39.07 17.30 -47.97
CA ILE A 24 38.67 17.44 -49.38
C ILE A 24 37.13 17.44 -49.45
N THR A 25 36.58 18.15 -50.43
CA THR A 25 35.16 18.44 -50.65
C THR A 25 34.37 17.28 -51.27
N ARG A 26 33.03 17.46 -51.38
CA ARG A 26 32.12 16.63 -52.17
C ARG A 26 32.67 16.37 -53.58
N GLU A 27 32.53 15.11 -54.05
CA GLU A 27 32.00 14.85 -55.39
C GLU A 27 31.31 13.47 -55.47
N ASN A 28 30.65 13.18 -56.60
CA ASN A 28 29.81 11.99 -56.78
C ASN A 28 30.60 10.74 -57.17
N THR A 29 30.26 9.59 -56.60
CA THR A 29 30.29 8.31 -57.35
C THR A 29 29.40 7.24 -56.70
N ARG A 30 28.91 6.29 -57.49
CA ARG A 30 28.00 5.21 -57.04
C ARG A 30 28.80 4.06 -56.42
N GLY A 31 28.51 3.70 -55.16
CA GLY A 31 29.11 2.55 -54.47
C GLY A 31 28.09 1.80 -53.61
N LYS A 32 28.13 0.46 -53.60
CA LYS A 32 27.16 -0.39 -52.87
C LYS A 32 27.51 -0.47 -51.38
N ILE A 33 26.51 -0.30 -50.52
CA ILE A 33 26.64 -0.47 -49.07
C ILE A 33 26.66 -1.96 -48.72
N ASN A 34 27.68 -2.40 -47.98
CA ASN A 34 27.71 -3.68 -47.27
C ASN A 34 28.26 -3.45 -45.85
N HIS A 35 27.39 -3.45 -44.84
CA HIS A 35 27.80 -3.24 -43.44
C HIS A 35 28.16 -4.58 -42.76
N HIS A 36 29.44 -4.77 -42.46
CA HIS A 36 29.88 -5.72 -41.43
C HIS A 36 30.19 -4.98 -40.13
N PHE A 37 29.26 -4.98 -39.17
CA PHE A 37 29.53 -4.57 -37.79
C PHE A 37 29.68 -5.80 -36.88
N LYS A 38 30.85 -5.92 -36.25
CA LYS A 38 31.25 -7.07 -35.42
C LYS A 38 30.83 -6.84 -33.97
N LEU A 39 29.57 -7.16 -33.63
CA LEU A 39 29.01 -6.90 -32.31
C LEU A 39 29.42 -7.98 -31.28
N VAL A 40 30.14 -7.59 -30.23
CA VAL A 40 30.49 -8.47 -29.11
C VAL A 40 29.26 -8.69 -28.22
N PHE A 41 28.98 -9.95 -27.87
CA PHE A 41 27.82 -10.30 -27.05
C PHE A 41 28.03 -9.94 -25.57
N LEU A 42 27.26 -8.99 -25.06
CA LEU A 42 27.06 -8.73 -23.63
C LEU A 42 25.65 -9.16 -23.20
N HIS A 43 25.48 -9.50 -21.93
CA HIS A 43 24.37 -10.32 -21.46
C HIS A 43 23.00 -9.61 -21.45
N ARG A 44 21.92 -10.41 -21.51
CA ARG A 44 20.51 -9.96 -21.65
C ARG A 44 20.08 -8.86 -20.65
N ALA A 45 20.08 -7.61 -21.07
CA ALA A 45 19.24 -6.57 -20.49
C ALA A 45 17.81 -6.64 -21.09
N LYS A 46 16.78 -6.29 -20.30
CA LYS A 46 15.48 -5.89 -20.87
C LYS A 46 15.67 -4.50 -21.48
N ILE A 47 15.53 -4.38 -22.80
CA ILE A 47 15.45 -3.06 -23.45
C ILE A 47 14.06 -2.46 -23.19
N VAL A 48 13.89 -1.88 -22.00
CA VAL A 48 13.06 -0.69 -21.87
C VAL A 48 13.85 0.41 -22.57
N GLN A 49 13.26 1.09 -23.56
CA GLN A 49 13.92 2.24 -24.17
C GLN A 49 13.97 3.39 -23.16
N TYR A 50 15.10 3.49 -22.47
CA TYR A 50 15.51 4.72 -21.82
C TYR A 50 15.78 5.75 -22.93
N LEU A 51 14.89 6.71 -23.09
CA LEU A 51 15.14 7.88 -23.92
C LEU A 51 16.27 8.67 -23.26
N SER A 52 17.50 8.47 -23.76
CA SER A 52 18.67 9.22 -23.31
C SER A 52 18.47 10.69 -23.69
N PHE A 53 18.37 11.55 -22.68
CA PHE A 53 18.06 12.98 -22.86
C PHE A 53 19.27 13.78 -23.39
N ASN A 54 19.61 13.53 -24.65
CA ASN A 54 20.46 14.38 -25.49
C ASN A 54 19.63 15.50 -26.14
N ASP A 55 18.83 16.20 -25.34
CA ASP A 55 18.29 17.50 -25.71
C ASP A 55 18.79 18.52 -24.69
N ARG A 56 19.38 19.62 -25.17
CA ARG A 56 20.28 20.46 -24.36
C ARG A 56 19.59 21.64 -23.67
N SER A 57 18.29 21.86 -23.91
CA SER A 57 17.52 22.94 -23.29
C SER A 57 16.42 22.42 -22.34
N ASN A 58 16.23 23.12 -21.22
CA ASN A 58 14.99 23.18 -20.44
C ASN A 58 14.30 21.84 -20.06
N GLN A 59 14.92 21.03 -19.18
CA GLN A 59 14.27 19.85 -18.62
C GLN A 59 14.56 19.60 -17.13
N MET A 60 13.50 19.32 -16.37
CA MET A 60 13.55 18.96 -14.93
C MET A 60 14.36 17.68 -14.69
N LYS A 61 15.29 17.73 -13.72
CA LYS A 61 16.17 16.62 -13.35
C LYS A 61 16.23 16.51 -11.83
N PHE A 62 16.09 15.30 -11.30
CA PHE A 62 16.34 14.99 -9.88
C PHE A 62 17.11 13.67 -9.77
N LYS A 63 18.16 13.65 -8.96
CA LYS A 63 19.01 12.50 -8.67
C LYS A 63 19.64 12.66 -7.30
N ALA A 64 19.62 11.60 -6.49
CA ALA A 64 20.35 11.51 -5.23
C ALA A 64 20.76 10.06 -4.96
N PHE A 65 21.48 9.83 -3.86
CA PHE A 65 21.54 8.55 -3.16
C PHE A 65 20.87 8.71 -1.80
N LEU A 66 20.17 7.68 -1.31
CA LEU A 66 19.61 7.72 0.04
C LEU A 66 20.70 7.46 1.09
N THR A 67 20.66 8.18 2.21
CA THR A 67 21.45 7.87 3.41
C THR A 67 20.86 6.65 4.11
N GLN A 68 21.66 5.88 4.86
CA GLN A 68 21.15 4.70 5.57
C GLN A 68 20.10 5.08 6.62
N ASP A 69 20.29 6.21 7.29
CA ASP A 69 19.31 6.76 8.23
C ASP A 69 18.06 7.26 7.51
N GLY A 70 18.19 7.89 6.34
CA GLY A 70 17.06 8.28 5.50
C GLY A 70 16.21 7.08 5.04
N VAL A 71 16.85 5.97 4.66
CA VAL A 71 16.14 4.71 4.37
C VAL A 71 15.40 4.21 5.61
N ASN A 72 16.06 4.14 6.77
CA ASN A 72 15.45 3.71 8.03
C ASN A 72 14.28 4.61 8.47
N LEU A 73 14.44 5.93 8.36
CA LEU A 73 13.50 6.96 8.75
C LEU A 73 12.23 6.92 7.89
N LEU A 74 12.38 6.83 6.57
CA LEU A 74 11.25 6.68 5.66
C LEU A 74 10.59 5.31 5.82
N ASP A 75 11.35 4.22 5.87
CA ASP A 75 10.79 2.86 5.89
C ASP A 75 10.06 2.48 7.19
N LYS A 76 10.66 2.81 8.35
CA LYS A 76 10.24 2.29 9.66
C LYS A 76 9.38 3.27 10.46
N ARG A 77 9.32 4.54 10.05
CA ARG A 77 8.60 5.62 10.74
C ARG A 77 7.62 6.34 9.81
N PHE A 78 8.12 7.03 8.79
CA PHE A 78 7.29 8.01 8.07
C PHE A 78 6.39 7.45 6.98
N LEU A 79 6.84 6.58 6.09
CA LEU A 79 5.96 6.01 5.05
C LEU A 79 4.80 5.17 5.64
N PRO A 80 5.00 4.34 6.70
CA PRO A 80 3.90 3.68 7.41
C PRO A 80 2.88 4.65 8.00
N SER A 81 3.33 5.80 8.53
CA SER A 81 2.49 6.86 9.08
C SER A 81 1.68 7.57 7.98
N LEU A 82 2.37 8.02 6.93
CA LEU A 82 1.80 8.77 5.81
C LEU A 82 0.72 7.96 5.05
N ASP A 83 0.89 6.64 4.92
CA ASP A 83 -0.09 5.71 4.34
C ASP A 83 -1.44 5.71 5.10
N LYS A 84 -1.44 5.94 6.42
CA LYS A 84 -2.68 6.01 7.22
C LYS A 84 -3.43 7.33 7.10
N ILE A 85 -2.72 8.41 6.81
CA ILE A 85 -3.33 9.72 6.57
C ILE A 85 -4.07 9.69 5.22
N GLY A 86 -3.34 9.31 4.16
CA GLY A 86 -3.88 9.17 2.81
C GLY A 86 -2.95 8.40 1.88
N ARG A 87 -3.55 7.58 1.00
CA ARG A 87 -2.83 6.71 0.05
C ARG A 87 -1.95 7.47 -0.96
N VAL A 88 -2.30 8.70 -1.28
CA VAL A 88 -1.55 9.57 -2.21
C VAL A 88 -1.13 10.83 -1.47
N CYS A 89 0.13 11.23 -1.64
CA CYS A 89 0.67 12.51 -1.19
C CYS A 89 1.38 13.22 -2.34
N HIS A 90 1.65 14.51 -2.18
CA HIS A 90 2.61 15.22 -3.02
C HIS A 90 3.99 15.13 -2.39
N LEU A 91 4.98 14.68 -3.15
CA LEU A 91 6.38 14.83 -2.81
C LEU A 91 6.88 16.13 -3.43
N TYR A 92 7.24 17.08 -2.58
CA TYR A 92 7.76 18.39 -2.94
C TYR A 92 9.26 18.45 -2.64
N LEU A 93 10.05 18.63 -3.68
CA LEU A 93 11.51 18.66 -3.66
C LEU A 93 11.98 20.09 -3.93
N THR A 94 12.88 20.58 -3.08
CA THR A 94 13.47 21.93 -3.14
C THR A 94 14.99 21.82 -2.99
N ARG A 95 15.72 22.94 -3.11
CA ARG A 95 17.18 22.96 -2.98
C ARG A 95 17.69 22.42 -1.64
N ASP A 96 16.90 22.51 -0.56
CA ASP A 96 17.33 22.25 0.82
C ASP A 96 16.46 21.26 1.59
N HIS A 97 15.22 21.03 1.14
CA HIS A 97 14.26 20.14 1.79
C HIS A 97 13.54 19.21 0.80
N ALA A 98 13.19 18.03 1.30
CA ALA A 98 12.14 17.19 0.73
C ALA A 98 10.95 17.14 1.69
N ILE A 99 9.74 17.31 1.15
CA ILE A 99 8.53 17.53 1.93
C ILE A 99 7.41 16.63 1.40
N PHE A 100 6.77 15.88 2.28
CA PHE A 100 5.59 15.06 1.98
C PHE A 100 4.33 15.82 2.43
N LEU A 101 3.41 16.02 1.50
CA LEU A 101 2.25 16.91 1.66
C LEU A 101 0.95 16.17 1.34
N HIS A 102 0.05 16.06 2.31
CA HIS A 102 -1.33 15.59 2.13
C HIS A 102 -2.29 16.77 2.18
N ASN A 103 -3.26 16.80 1.27
CA ASN A 103 -4.47 17.65 1.27
C ASN A 103 -4.27 19.18 1.36
N LEU A 104 -3.05 19.71 1.19
CA LEU A 104 -2.81 21.16 1.13
C LEU A 104 -3.54 21.86 -0.03
N LEU A 105 -3.71 21.19 -1.17
CA LEU A 105 -4.39 21.74 -2.36
C LEU A 105 -5.88 21.36 -2.46
N GLY A 106 -6.37 20.49 -1.58
CA GLY A 106 -7.74 20.00 -1.58
C GLY A 106 -8.26 19.95 -0.16
N GLY A 107 -9.02 20.98 0.23
CA GLY A 107 -9.42 21.29 1.61
C GLY A 107 -10.42 20.33 2.27
N ASP A 108 -10.48 19.06 1.84
CA ASP A 108 -11.21 17.99 2.54
C ASP A 108 -10.24 17.17 3.41
N GLY A 109 -10.66 16.83 4.62
CA GLY A 109 -9.86 16.02 5.55
C GLY A 109 -8.66 16.74 6.17
N ILE A 110 -7.64 15.97 6.52
CA ILE A 110 -6.49 16.42 7.32
C ILE A 110 -5.37 16.88 6.40
N GLN A 111 -4.89 18.11 6.61
CA GLN A 111 -3.64 18.56 6.02
C GLN A 111 -2.46 18.00 6.82
N SER A 112 -1.44 17.47 6.15
CA SER A 112 -0.25 16.90 6.80
C SER A 112 1.01 17.31 6.04
N VAL A 113 2.01 17.78 6.79
CA VAL A 113 3.29 18.30 6.28
C VAL A 113 4.42 17.60 7.03
N ALA A 114 5.16 16.72 6.35
CA ALA A 114 6.39 16.11 6.88
C ALA A 114 7.60 16.61 6.06
N GLN A 115 8.38 17.52 6.63
CA GLN A 115 9.53 18.19 6.03
C GLN A 115 10.84 17.64 6.60
N PHE A 116 11.78 17.33 5.71
CA PHE A 116 13.11 16.84 6.03
C PHE A 116 14.15 17.71 5.35
N LYS A 117 15.21 18.07 6.06
CA LYS A 117 16.43 18.60 5.41
C LYS A 117 17.03 17.54 4.49
N LYS A 118 17.55 17.96 3.34
CA LYS A 118 18.06 17.04 2.31
C LYS A 118 19.16 16.12 2.85
N GLU A 119 20.02 16.61 3.74
CA GLU A 119 21.16 15.88 4.32
C GLU A 119 20.72 14.67 5.16
N VAL A 120 19.52 14.73 5.76
CA VAL A 120 18.95 13.62 6.56
C VAL A 120 18.61 12.43 5.68
N LEU A 121 18.11 12.72 4.47
CA LEU A 121 17.59 11.70 3.55
C LEU A 121 18.58 11.33 2.45
N PHE A 122 19.48 12.24 2.06
CA PHE A 122 20.18 12.18 0.78
C PHE A 122 21.66 12.57 0.84
N ASN A 123 22.48 11.70 0.25
CA ASN A 123 23.81 12.03 -0.24
C ASN A 123 23.73 12.44 -1.72
N ASP A 124 24.67 13.30 -2.15
CA ASP A 124 24.84 13.64 -3.57
C ASP A 124 23.58 14.26 -4.21
N TYR A 125 22.80 15.03 -3.42
CA TYR A 125 21.51 15.61 -3.79
C TYR A 125 21.66 16.60 -4.96
N ARG A 126 21.10 16.27 -6.12
CA ARG A 126 21.13 17.09 -7.33
C ARG A 126 19.72 17.26 -7.87
N ILE A 127 19.26 18.50 -7.87
CA ILE A 127 17.99 18.94 -8.44
C ILE A 127 18.25 20.04 -9.48
N SER A 128 17.43 20.08 -10.52
CA SER A 128 17.41 21.17 -11.50
C SER A 128 16.00 21.33 -12.05
N SER A 129 15.43 22.54 -11.98
CA SER A 129 14.09 22.84 -12.47
C SER A 129 13.98 24.29 -12.94
N GLN A 130 13.25 24.52 -14.03
CA GLN A 130 12.91 25.87 -14.51
C GLN A 130 12.09 26.67 -13.48
N ASN A 131 11.48 26.00 -12.51
CA ASN A 131 10.77 26.64 -11.41
C ASN A 131 11.66 26.72 -10.15
N GLU A 132 12.75 27.48 -10.21
CA GLU A 132 13.66 27.75 -9.08
C GLU A 132 14.25 26.49 -8.40
N ASP A 133 14.51 25.43 -9.17
CA ASP A 133 14.90 24.11 -8.65
C ASP A 133 13.89 23.47 -7.67
N ARG A 134 12.62 23.91 -7.75
CA ARG A 134 11.46 23.29 -7.09
C ARG A 134 10.81 22.27 -8.04
N ILE A 135 10.47 21.08 -7.54
CA ILE A 135 9.76 20.02 -8.28
C ILE A 135 8.70 19.40 -7.35
N ALA A 136 7.44 19.37 -7.76
CA ALA A 136 6.36 18.68 -7.05
C ALA A 136 5.66 17.66 -7.95
N PHE A 137 5.26 16.51 -7.39
CA PHE A 137 4.41 15.51 -8.05
C PHE A 137 3.65 14.67 -7.02
N ALA A 138 2.49 14.14 -7.41
CA ALA A 138 1.74 13.19 -6.60
C ALA A 138 2.30 11.76 -6.74
N ILE A 139 2.31 11.00 -5.66
CA ILE A 139 2.85 9.65 -5.56
C ILE A 139 2.01 8.78 -4.62
N ASP A 140 1.80 7.51 -4.99
CA ASP A 140 1.15 6.51 -4.13
C ASP A 140 2.15 6.04 -3.05
N VAL A 141 1.80 6.27 -1.78
CA VAL A 141 2.68 6.04 -0.62
C VAL A 141 3.02 4.56 -0.46
N ALA A 142 2.07 3.66 -0.74
CA ALA A 142 2.29 2.22 -0.65
C ALA A 142 3.19 1.70 -1.78
N LEU A 143 3.09 2.26 -3.00
CA LEU A 143 4.03 1.97 -4.09
C LEU A 143 5.45 2.47 -3.77
N LEU A 144 5.57 3.68 -3.21
CA LEU A 144 6.84 4.26 -2.76
C LEU A 144 7.49 3.40 -1.66
N HIS A 145 6.73 3.05 -0.62
CA HIS A 145 7.20 2.22 0.49
C HIS A 145 7.65 0.84 0.02
N ARG A 146 6.89 0.21 -0.88
CA ARG A 146 7.25 -1.08 -1.49
C ARG A 146 8.54 -1.01 -2.32
N ALA A 147 8.78 0.08 -3.05
CA ALA A 147 10.01 0.27 -3.80
C ALA A 147 11.22 0.44 -2.87
N LEU A 148 11.09 1.25 -1.81
CA LEU A 148 12.12 1.45 -0.80
C LEU A 148 12.47 0.13 -0.08
N ARG A 149 11.45 -0.61 0.41
CA ARG A 149 11.58 -1.97 0.97
C ARG A 149 12.36 -2.90 0.05
N SER A 150 12.03 -2.89 -1.25
CA SER A 150 12.64 -3.78 -2.24
C SER A 150 14.12 -3.45 -2.49
N ALA A 151 14.48 -2.18 -2.50
CA ALA A 151 15.89 -1.76 -2.63
C ALA A 151 16.68 -2.03 -1.34
N GLN A 152 16.13 -1.69 -0.17
CA GLN A 152 16.76 -1.93 1.13
C GLN A 152 16.99 -3.42 1.41
N THR A 153 16.04 -4.29 1.06
CA THR A 153 16.19 -5.75 1.26
C THR A 153 17.43 -6.30 0.54
N ILE A 154 17.81 -5.70 -0.60
CA ILE A 154 18.92 -6.17 -1.44
C ILE A 154 20.23 -5.50 -1.01
N GLN A 155 20.18 -4.24 -0.56
CA GLN A 155 21.29 -3.57 0.13
C GLN A 155 21.70 -4.29 1.42
N LEU A 156 20.74 -4.89 2.14
CA LEU A 156 21.00 -5.72 3.34
C LEU A 156 21.46 -7.16 3.00
N GLN A 157 21.45 -7.56 1.74
CA GLN A 157 21.95 -8.87 1.27
C GLN A 157 23.38 -8.80 0.71
N SER A 158 23.93 -7.60 0.56
CA SER A 158 25.32 -7.38 0.15
C SER A 158 26.23 -7.18 1.36
N GLN A 159 27.40 -7.83 1.32
CA GLN A 159 28.49 -7.62 2.28
C GLN A 159 29.38 -6.41 1.93
N ASP A 160 29.06 -5.71 0.83
CA ASP A 160 29.75 -4.49 0.39
C ASP A 160 29.07 -3.23 0.98
N ASP A 161 29.71 -2.55 1.93
CA ASP A 161 29.23 -1.27 2.49
C ASP A 161 29.11 -0.14 1.44
N THR A 162 29.66 -0.35 0.23
CA THR A 162 29.50 0.56 -0.92
C THR A 162 28.11 0.50 -1.58
N ALA A 163 27.22 -0.38 -1.11
CA ALA A 163 25.88 -0.57 -1.64
C ALA A 163 24.96 0.64 -1.36
N ALA A 164 24.83 1.53 -2.33
CA ALA A 164 24.00 2.74 -2.23
C ALA A 164 22.71 2.65 -3.08
N ILE A 165 21.57 3.06 -2.49
CA ILE A 165 20.31 3.19 -3.22
C ILE A 165 20.26 4.55 -3.91
N GLN A 166 20.43 4.57 -5.24
CA GLN A 166 20.18 5.75 -6.06
C GLN A 166 18.67 5.97 -6.20
N ILE A 167 18.20 7.20 -5.98
CA ILE A 167 16.85 7.64 -6.36
C ILE A 167 16.97 8.67 -7.48
N LYS A 168 16.12 8.58 -8.51
CA LYS A 168 16.14 9.53 -9.64
C LYS A 168 14.78 9.69 -10.30
N LEU A 169 14.50 10.90 -10.78
CA LEU A 169 13.37 11.19 -11.66
C LEU A 169 13.75 10.84 -13.10
N VAL A 170 12.93 10.04 -13.78
CA VAL A 170 13.12 9.69 -15.19
C VAL A 170 11.78 9.69 -15.94
N LYS A 171 11.84 9.88 -17.26
CA LYS A 171 10.74 9.59 -18.17
C LYS A 171 11.03 8.25 -18.84
N LYS A 172 10.05 7.34 -18.89
CA LYS A 172 10.15 6.07 -19.63
C LYS A 172 8.96 5.94 -20.56
N LEU A 173 9.10 5.19 -21.64
CA LEU A 173 7.97 4.77 -22.46
C LEU A 173 7.41 3.45 -21.91
N PRO A 174 6.20 3.42 -21.32
CA PRO A 174 5.61 2.17 -20.86
C PRO A 174 5.36 1.20 -22.02
N VAL A 175 5.53 -0.10 -21.80
CA VAL A 175 5.23 -1.12 -22.81
C VAL A 175 3.74 -1.05 -23.18
N GLY A 176 3.44 -0.81 -24.45
CA GLY A 176 2.07 -0.63 -24.96
C GLY A 176 1.55 0.82 -24.92
N SER A 177 2.33 1.78 -24.43
CA SER A 177 1.97 3.21 -24.50
C SER A 177 2.77 3.92 -25.61
N LEU A 178 2.11 4.80 -26.36
CA LEU A 178 2.76 5.77 -27.25
C LEU A 178 3.28 7.01 -26.48
N ASN A 179 2.74 7.26 -25.29
CA ASN A 179 3.05 8.44 -24.48
C ASN A 179 4.10 8.11 -23.38
N PRO A 180 5.24 8.82 -23.34
CA PRO A 180 6.27 8.61 -22.31
C PRO A 180 5.84 9.20 -20.96
N ALA A 181 5.82 8.38 -19.92
CA ALA A 181 5.34 8.71 -18.58
C ALA A 181 6.50 8.96 -17.58
N PRO A 182 6.28 9.78 -16.54
CA PRO A 182 7.27 10.03 -15.49
C PRO A 182 7.26 8.92 -14.42
N PHE A 183 8.46 8.57 -13.92
CA PHE A 183 8.68 7.60 -12.86
C PHE A 183 9.74 8.11 -11.88
N LEU A 184 9.55 7.79 -10.60
CA LEU A 184 10.56 7.88 -9.56
C LEU A 184 11.24 6.51 -9.45
N THR A 185 12.45 6.40 -9.99
CA THR A 185 13.20 5.14 -10.07
C THR A 185 14.18 5.00 -8.91
N PHE A 186 14.17 3.83 -8.27
CA PHE A 186 15.14 3.39 -7.27
C PHE A 186 16.09 2.37 -7.92
N GLU A 187 17.40 2.56 -7.81
CA GLU A 187 18.43 1.64 -8.34
C GLU A 187 19.49 1.33 -7.27
N THR A 188 19.67 0.06 -6.92
CA THR A 188 20.78 -0.37 -6.06
C THR A 188 22.08 -0.40 -6.87
N LYS A 189 23.10 0.37 -6.47
CA LYS A 189 24.44 0.38 -7.11
C LYS A 189 25.48 -0.38 -6.28
N GLY A 190 26.58 -0.75 -6.93
CA GLY A 190 27.64 -1.62 -6.37
C GLY A 190 27.38 -3.11 -6.50
N LEU A 191 26.13 -3.53 -6.77
CA LEU A 191 25.72 -4.92 -6.58
C LEU A 191 25.75 -5.77 -7.85
N ARG A 192 26.17 -7.04 -7.69
CA ARG A 192 26.12 -8.09 -8.73
C ARG A 192 24.70 -8.36 -9.26
N SER A 193 23.67 -8.01 -8.48
CA SER A 193 22.25 -8.03 -8.87
C SER A 193 21.62 -6.66 -8.62
N ALA A 194 21.85 -5.72 -9.54
CA ALA A 194 21.20 -4.41 -9.47
C ALA A 194 19.68 -4.53 -9.69
N VAL A 195 18.89 -4.13 -8.69
CA VAL A 195 17.44 -4.00 -8.83
C VAL A 195 17.05 -2.56 -9.12
N VAL A 196 16.19 -2.42 -10.13
CA VAL A 196 15.57 -1.19 -10.59
C VAL A 196 14.08 -1.29 -10.29
N GLN A 197 13.56 -0.43 -9.42
CA GLN A 197 12.13 -0.31 -9.12
C GLN A 197 11.61 1.03 -9.61
N ASP A 198 10.58 1.00 -10.45
CA ASP A 198 9.96 2.19 -11.01
C ASP A 198 8.64 2.47 -10.30
N VAL A 199 8.57 3.57 -9.55
CA VAL A 199 7.31 4.05 -8.96
C VAL A 199 6.67 5.03 -9.95
N PRO A 200 5.46 4.76 -10.47
CA PRO A 200 4.74 5.73 -11.30
C PRO A 200 4.34 6.92 -10.44
N ILE A 201 4.48 8.12 -11.00
CA ILE A 201 4.10 9.39 -10.38
C ILE A 201 3.17 10.18 -11.30
N SER A 202 2.53 11.23 -10.79
CA SER A 202 1.83 12.18 -11.66
C SER A 202 2.79 12.86 -12.65
N LYS A 203 2.22 13.51 -13.67
CA LYS A 203 2.93 14.62 -14.33
C LYS A 203 3.41 15.59 -13.23
N PRO A 204 4.67 16.06 -13.25
CA PRO A 204 5.09 17.12 -12.35
C PRO A 204 4.20 18.34 -12.48
N LEU A 205 3.90 18.97 -11.34
CA LEU A 205 3.00 20.12 -11.26
C LEU A 205 3.51 21.31 -12.08
N SER A 206 2.59 22.14 -12.56
CA SER A 206 2.89 23.36 -13.31
C SER A 206 3.52 24.43 -12.41
N ARG A 207 4.13 25.47 -13.01
CA ARG A 207 4.66 26.61 -12.24
C ARG A 207 3.58 27.29 -11.38
N ALA A 208 2.35 27.37 -11.87
CA ALA A 208 1.23 27.93 -11.13
C ALA A 208 0.82 27.03 -9.95
N ASP A 209 0.66 25.72 -10.16
CA ASP A 209 0.23 24.79 -9.11
C ASP A 209 1.32 24.64 -8.02
N VAL A 210 2.62 24.72 -8.39
CA VAL A 210 3.72 24.75 -7.40
C VAL A 210 3.75 26.06 -6.63
N ALA A 211 3.42 27.20 -7.24
CA ALA A 211 3.29 28.47 -6.53
C ALA A 211 2.11 28.43 -5.54
N GLN A 212 0.95 27.89 -5.94
CA GLN A 212 -0.18 27.67 -5.05
C GLN A 212 0.16 26.70 -3.89
N LEU A 213 0.88 25.61 -4.19
CA LEU A 213 1.36 24.66 -3.18
C LEU A 213 2.32 25.30 -2.18
N GLN A 214 3.16 26.23 -2.65
CA GLN A 214 4.04 27.02 -1.79
C GLN A 214 3.24 27.97 -0.89
N THR A 215 2.32 28.76 -1.44
CA THR A 215 1.44 29.66 -0.65
C THR A 215 0.65 28.86 0.41
N ALA A 216 0.13 27.69 0.06
CA ALA A 216 -0.59 26.81 0.99
C ALA A 216 0.32 26.21 2.08
N LEU A 217 1.60 25.95 1.77
CA LEU A 217 2.61 25.48 2.73
C LEU A 217 3.08 26.60 3.66
N ASP A 218 3.19 27.82 3.16
CA ASP A 218 3.57 28.99 3.96
C ASP A 218 2.44 29.35 4.93
N ALA A 219 1.19 29.40 4.46
CA ALA A 219 -0.01 29.54 5.30
C ALA A 219 -0.30 28.31 6.20
N ALA A 220 0.51 27.24 6.13
CA ALA A 220 0.45 26.09 7.03
C ALA A 220 1.51 26.14 8.16
N GLN A 221 2.48 27.05 8.08
CA GLN A 221 3.54 27.19 9.09
C GLN A 221 3.15 28.08 10.29
N ASP A 222 1.99 28.74 10.24
CA ASP A 222 1.46 29.56 11.33
C ASP A 222 1.24 28.75 12.62
N LEU A 223 1.99 29.08 13.67
CA LEU A 223 1.92 28.40 14.96
C LEU A 223 0.76 28.93 15.83
N PRO A 224 0.03 28.04 16.54
CA PRO A 224 -0.86 28.44 17.62
C PRO A 224 -0.17 29.29 18.70
N GLN A 225 -0.89 30.26 19.26
CA GLN A 225 -0.40 31.12 20.35
C GLN A 225 -0.16 30.35 21.65
N THR A 226 -0.89 29.26 21.88
CA THR A 226 -0.76 28.35 23.02
C THR A 226 -0.73 26.92 22.50
N LEU A 227 0.27 26.16 22.94
CA LEU A 227 0.51 24.76 22.58
C LEU A 227 0.64 23.93 23.87
N VAL A 228 -0.17 22.89 24.03
CA VAL A 228 -0.10 21.96 25.17
C VAL A 228 0.52 20.62 24.78
N GLN A 229 1.51 20.16 25.56
CA GLN A 229 2.22 18.91 25.31
C GLN A 229 1.41 17.71 25.82
N VAL A 230 1.03 16.80 24.92
CA VAL A 230 0.47 15.49 25.29
C VAL A 230 1.60 14.45 25.31
N PRO A 231 1.89 13.81 26.45
CA PRO A 231 3.01 12.88 26.56
C PRO A 231 2.70 11.47 26.00
N ASP A 232 1.47 10.98 26.13
CA ASP A 232 1.08 9.64 25.68
C ASP A 232 0.02 9.67 24.57
N LEU A 233 0.51 9.61 23.33
CA LEU A 233 -0.33 9.49 22.13
C LEU A 233 -1.16 8.20 22.09
N SER A 234 -0.72 7.12 22.73
CA SER A 234 -1.44 5.85 22.75
C SER A 234 -2.64 5.88 23.69
N GLN A 235 -2.52 6.53 24.85
CA GLN A 235 -3.66 6.80 25.73
C GLN A 235 -4.67 7.74 25.06
N LEU A 236 -4.21 8.81 24.41
CA LEU A 236 -5.07 9.73 23.67
C LEU A 236 -5.76 9.03 22.49
N GLN A 237 -5.05 8.17 21.75
CA GLN A 237 -5.64 7.33 20.71
C GLN A 237 -6.72 6.41 21.29
N ASN A 238 -6.40 5.61 22.32
CA ASN A 238 -7.35 4.69 22.96
C ASN A 238 -8.60 5.43 23.51
N LEU A 239 -8.46 6.68 23.97
CA LEU A 239 -9.61 7.53 24.34
C LEU A 239 -10.45 7.92 23.12
N VAL A 240 -9.83 8.45 22.06
CA VAL A 240 -10.52 8.88 20.83
C VAL A 240 -11.21 7.71 20.13
N GLU A 241 -10.61 6.53 20.15
CA GLU A 241 -11.19 5.26 19.70
C GLU A 241 -12.49 4.91 20.44
N ARG A 242 -12.57 5.16 21.77
CA ARG A 242 -13.80 4.98 22.57
C ARG A 242 -14.82 6.08 22.31
N LEU A 243 -14.41 7.34 22.27
CA LEU A 243 -15.28 8.49 22.04
C LEU A 243 -15.96 8.44 20.66
N ARG A 244 -15.29 7.89 19.64
CA ARG A 244 -15.88 7.64 18.31
C ARG A 244 -17.07 6.67 18.33
N ASN A 245 -17.19 5.82 19.35
CA ASN A 245 -18.35 4.94 19.50
C ASN A 245 -19.55 5.66 20.13
N VAL A 246 -19.35 6.86 20.67
CA VAL A 246 -20.41 7.71 21.27
C VAL A 246 -20.94 8.73 20.25
N GLY A 247 -20.10 9.22 19.33
CA GLY A 247 -20.51 10.14 18.27
C GLY A 247 -19.41 10.41 17.25
N GLU A 248 -19.73 11.22 16.22
CA GLU A 248 -18.80 11.54 15.13
C GLU A 248 -18.00 12.84 15.36
N LEU A 249 -18.50 13.71 16.24
CA LEU A 249 -18.00 15.07 16.48
C LEU A 249 -17.44 15.19 17.89
N LEU A 250 -16.30 15.88 18.01
CA LEU A 250 -15.63 16.16 19.28
C LEU A 250 -15.53 17.67 19.48
N MET A 251 -16.03 18.18 20.60
CA MET A 251 -15.58 19.46 21.14
C MET A 251 -14.22 19.23 21.82
N LEU A 252 -13.22 20.02 21.43
CA LEU A 252 -11.91 20.03 22.02
C LEU A 252 -11.60 21.45 22.50
N ALA A 253 -11.11 21.59 23.73
CA ALA A 253 -10.71 22.87 24.29
C ALA A 253 -9.30 22.83 24.90
N ILE A 254 -8.58 23.93 24.78
CA ILE A 254 -7.20 24.10 25.25
C ILE A 254 -7.13 25.39 26.08
N THR A 255 -6.64 25.27 27.30
CA THR A 255 -6.46 26.40 28.24
C THR A 255 -5.00 26.88 28.27
N GLN A 256 -4.79 28.15 28.58
CA GLN A 256 -3.46 28.76 28.74
C GLN A 256 -2.71 28.26 29.99
N TYR A 257 -3.39 27.60 30.94
CA TYR A 257 -2.76 27.00 32.12
C TYR A 257 -2.51 25.47 31.99
N GLY A 258 -2.70 24.90 30.79
CA GLY A 258 -2.24 23.54 30.48
C GLY A 258 -3.28 22.42 30.66
N ASP A 259 -4.56 22.73 30.83
CA ASP A 259 -5.63 21.73 30.80
C ASP A 259 -6.18 21.57 29.34
N LEU A 260 -6.28 20.33 28.87
CA LEU A 260 -6.80 19.90 27.57
C LEU A 260 -8.08 19.07 27.76
N HIS A 261 -9.18 19.52 27.17
CA HIS A 261 -10.50 18.90 27.32
C HIS A 261 -10.95 18.26 26.01
N LEU A 262 -11.49 17.04 26.10
CA LEU A 262 -12.08 16.30 24.99
C LEU A 262 -13.51 15.89 25.38
N GLN A 263 -14.52 16.32 24.63
CA GLN A 263 -15.93 16.07 24.94
C GLN A 263 -16.75 15.71 23.70
N VAL A 264 -17.51 14.62 23.80
CA VAL A 264 -18.57 14.24 22.85
C VAL A 264 -19.91 14.45 23.53
N SER A 265 -20.79 15.23 22.90
CA SER A 265 -22.16 15.45 23.36
C SER A 265 -23.14 14.98 22.30
N THR A 266 -24.08 14.15 22.71
CA THR A 266 -25.22 13.67 21.93
C THR A 266 -26.53 14.20 22.54
N SER A 267 -27.67 13.86 21.96
CA SER A 267 -28.99 14.16 22.54
C SER A 267 -29.30 13.41 23.85
N LEU A 268 -28.55 12.36 24.20
CA LEU A 268 -28.81 11.51 25.37
C LEU A 268 -27.71 11.60 26.44
N ILE A 269 -26.44 11.67 26.03
CA ILE A 269 -25.28 11.66 26.93
C ILE A 269 -24.20 12.65 26.48
N THR A 270 -23.50 13.21 27.46
CA THR A 270 -22.23 13.90 27.29
C THR A 270 -21.14 13.09 27.97
N VAL A 271 -20.09 12.74 27.22
CA VAL A 271 -18.96 11.92 27.67
C VAL A 271 -17.67 12.64 27.29
N GLY A 272 -16.72 12.75 28.22
CA GLY A 272 -15.47 13.46 27.96
C GLY A 272 -14.34 13.04 28.89
N SER A 273 -13.19 13.69 28.73
CA SER A 273 -12.02 13.54 29.57
C SER A 273 -11.19 14.83 29.57
N GLU A 274 -10.49 15.06 30.66
CA GLU A 274 -9.71 16.26 30.94
C GLU A 274 -8.28 15.83 31.29
N PHE A 275 -7.30 16.23 30.48
CA PHE A 275 -5.88 16.05 30.76
C PHE A 275 -5.36 17.34 31.39
N ARG A 276 -4.94 17.28 32.65
CA ARG A 276 -4.60 18.49 33.44
C ARG A 276 -3.10 18.72 33.57
N ARG A 277 -2.71 19.98 33.79
CA ARG A 277 -1.32 20.40 34.09
C ARG A 277 -0.30 19.93 33.02
N LEU A 278 -0.71 19.89 31.76
CA LEU A 278 0.17 19.63 30.63
C LEU A 278 1.16 20.80 30.46
N LYS A 279 2.34 20.51 29.92
CA LYS A 279 3.33 21.54 29.65
C LYS A 279 2.83 22.49 28.55
N VAL A 280 2.75 23.77 28.87
CA VAL A 280 2.42 24.84 27.92
C VAL A 280 3.68 25.33 27.19
N LEU A 281 3.52 25.74 25.93
CA LEU A 281 4.43 26.60 25.18
C LEU A 281 3.63 27.77 24.57
N GLY A 282 4.23 28.95 24.50
CA GLY A 282 3.58 30.17 24.01
C GLY A 282 2.96 30.98 25.15
N ILE A 283 1.76 31.53 24.94
CA ILE A 283 1.01 32.25 25.97
C ILE A 283 0.58 31.26 27.06
N GLN A 284 0.98 31.56 28.29
CA GLN A 284 0.63 30.83 29.50
C GLN A 284 -0.05 31.76 30.52
N ALA A 285 -1.03 31.24 31.24
CA ALA A 285 -1.69 31.89 32.37
C ALA A 285 -1.55 31.04 33.63
N ASP A 286 -1.78 31.63 34.81
CA ASP A 286 -1.85 30.89 36.06
C ASP A 286 -3.21 30.22 36.25
N ALA A 287 -3.23 29.04 36.87
CA ALA A 287 -4.46 28.28 37.08
C ALA A 287 -5.34 28.92 38.17
N PRO A 288 -6.58 29.33 37.88
CA PRO A 288 -7.47 30.00 38.84
C PRO A 288 -7.79 29.09 40.03
N SER A 289 -7.46 29.54 41.25
CA SER A 289 -7.51 28.72 42.46
C SER A 289 -8.93 28.31 42.87
N GLY A 290 -9.93 29.16 42.65
CA GLY A 290 -11.34 28.87 42.96
C GLY A 290 -11.97 27.79 42.06
N ASP A 291 -11.47 27.62 40.84
CA ASP A 291 -12.09 26.77 39.82
C ASP A 291 -11.78 25.26 40.03
N GLN A 292 -10.97 24.91 41.04
CA GLN A 292 -10.58 23.53 41.32
C GLN A 292 -11.76 22.63 41.72
N ASN A 293 -12.75 23.19 42.42
CA ASN A 293 -13.93 22.45 42.91
C ASN A 293 -15.05 22.32 41.86
N LEU A 294 -14.90 22.95 40.68
CA LEU A 294 -15.90 22.91 39.62
C LEU A 294 -15.86 21.60 38.82
N SER A 295 -16.91 21.34 38.05
CA SER A 295 -16.89 20.29 37.03
C SER A 295 -15.98 20.68 35.86
N ALA A 296 -15.40 19.71 35.14
CA ALA A 296 -14.53 19.99 33.99
C ALA A 296 -15.22 20.83 32.88
N PRO A 297 -16.52 20.63 32.56
CA PRO A 297 -17.23 21.52 31.64
C PRO A 297 -17.35 22.96 32.17
N ALA A 298 -17.65 23.15 33.46
CA ALA A 298 -17.76 24.48 34.04
C ALA A 298 -16.40 25.22 34.08
N ARG A 299 -15.30 24.52 34.37
CA ARG A 299 -13.92 25.05 34.18
C ARG A 299 -13.69 25.52 32.74
N THR A 300 -14.03 24.67 31.78
CA THR A 300 -13.84 24.96 30.35
C THR A 300 -14.60 26.22 29.96
N GLU A 301 -15.86 26.35 30.40
CA GLU A 301 -16.71 27.49 30.11
C GLU A 301 -16.22 28.78 30.76
N MET A 302 -15.80 28.76 32.04
CA MET A 302 -15.20 29.93 32.70
C MET A 302 -13.91 30.39 32.01
N ALA A 303 -13.02 29.47 31.63
CA ALA A 303 -11.78 29.81 30.94
C ALA A 303 -12.04 30.42 29.55
N ILE A 304 -13.05 29.92 28.82
CA ILE A 304 -13.50 30.53 27.56
C ILE A 304 -14.07 31.94 27.80
N GLN A 305 -14.88 32.13 28.83
CA GLN A 305 -15.46 33.45 29.18
C GLN A 305 -14.40 34.50 29.56
N ARG A 306 -13.28 34.07 30.18
CA ARG A 306 -12.13 34.94 30.50
C ARG A 306 -11.19 35.18 29.30
N GLY A 307 -11.32 34.40 28.22
CA GLY A 307 -10.37 34.40 27.09
C GLY A 307 -9.08 33.62 27.35
N GLU A 308 -9.03 32.87 28.46
CA GLU A 308 -7.92 32.00 28.88
C GLU A 308 -7.93 30.65 28.15
N ALA A 309 -8.98 30.34 27.38
CA ALA A 309 -9.11 29.10 26.63
C ALA A 309 -9.76 29.29 25.25
N LEU A 310 -9.33 28.45 24.30
CA LEU A 310 -9.96 28.30 23.00
C LEU A 310 -10.66 26.94 22.91
N SER A 311 -11.79 26.88 22.21
CA SER A 311 -12.55 25.66 21.97
C SER A 311 -13.01 25.58 20.52
N VAL A 312 -12.96 24.38 19.95
CA VAL A 312 -13.30 24.08 18.55
C VAL A 312 -14.03 22.74 18.44
N GLN A 313 -14.82 22.55 17.39
CA GLN A 313 -15.39 21.24 17.06
C GLN A 313 -14.63 20.61 15.88
N VAL A 314 -14.23 19.34 16.02
CA VAL A 314 -13.52 18.58 14.99
C VAL A 314 -14.16 17.20 14.79
N SER A 315 -14.00 16.62 13.60
CA SER A 315 -14.43 15.23 13.37
C SER A 315 -13.50 14.24 14.08
N LEU A 316 -14.08 13.29 14.83
CA LEU A 316 -13.34 12.19 15.46
C LEU A 316 -12.65 11.29 14.42
N LYS A 317 -13.21 11.19 13.21
CA LYS A 317 -12.59 10.52 12.06
C LYS A 317 -11.30 11.21 11.62
N HIS A 318 -11.21 12.53 11.79
CA HIS A 318 -9.99 13.29 11.48
C HIS A 318 -8.97 13.21 12.62
N LEU A 319 -9.42 13.28 13.89
CA LEU A 319 -8.51 13.13 15.03
C LEU A 319 -7.93 11.71 15.16
N ALA A 320 -8.74 10.66 15.00
CA ALA A 320 -8.25 9.27 15.04
C ALA A 320 -7.23 8.97 13.92
N LYS A 321 -7.39 9.59 12.76
CA LYS A 321 -6.43 9.54 11.64
C LYS A 321 -5.16 10.34 11.93
N SER A 322 -5.24 11.57 12.47
CA SER A 322 -4.03 12.34 12.79
C SER A 322 -3.22 11.68 13.92
N LEU A 323 -3.88 10.97 14.83
CA LEU A 323 -3.22 10.15 15.86
C LEU A 323 -2.46 8.94 15.29
N GLN A 324 -2.69 8.51 14.04
CA GLN A 324 -1.86 7.49 13.38
C GLN A 324 -0.42 7.99 13.11
N CYS A 325 -0.16 9.29 13.28
CA CYS A 325 1.18 9.86 13.23
C CYS A 325 2.10 9.34 14.35
N HIS A 326 1.58 8.68 15.39
CA HIS A 326 2.40 7.93 16.36
C HIS A 326 3.28 6.86 15.69
N LEU A 327 2.92 6.37 14.49
CA LEU A 327 3.73 5.43 13.72
C LEU A 327 5.07 6.03 13.27
N ALA A 328 5.15 7.36 13.15
CA ALA A 328 6.41 8.08 12.95
C ALA A 328 7.31 8.06 14.21
N LYS A 329 6.81 7.57 15.34
CA LYS A 329 7.46 7.56 16.66
C LYS A 329 8.00 8.93 17.07
N PRO A 330 7.15 9.96 17.22
CA PRO A 330 7.57 11.21 17.84
C PRO A 330 7.81 11.03 19.34
N ASP A 331 8.71 11.82 19.90
CA ASP A 331 9.08 11.81 21.31
C ASP A 331 8.00 12.50 22.17
N CYS A 332 7.27 13.46 21.58
CA CYS A 332 6.01 13.98 22.10
C CYS A 332 5.19 14.69 21.00
N ALA A 333 3.95 15.06 21.32
CA ALA A 333 3.12 15.90 20.46
C ALA A 333 2.61 17.15 21.21
N PHE A 334 2.44 18.24 20.48
CA PHE A 334 1.83 19.48 20.97
C PHE A 334 0.52 19.73 20.22
N TYR A 335 -0.51 20.14 20.96
CA TYR A 335 -1.83 20.49 20.43
C TYR A 335 -2.08 21.97 20.64
N GLY A 336 -2.59 22.66 19.62
CA GLY A 336 -2.93 24.07 19.71
C GLY A 336 -3.97 24.47 18.68
N ILE A 337 -4.87 25.37 19.07
CA ILE A 337 -5.89 25.93 18.17
C ILE A 337 -5.28 27.14 17.49
N SER A 338 -5.39 27.24 16.15
CA SER A 338 -4.81 28.37 15.42
C SER A 338 -5.41 29.70 15.86
N PRO A 339 -4.73 30.84 15.64
CA PRO A 339 -5.38 32.14 15.67
C PRO A 339 -6.69 32.10 14.86
N GLN A 340 -7.70 32.82 15.34
CA GLN A 340 -9.07 32.84 14.79
C GLN A 340 -9.85 31.50 14.87
N GLY A 341 -9.29 30.41 15.40
CA GLY A 341 -10.01 29.15 15.63
C GLY A 341 -10.22 28.25 14.40
N VAL A 342 -9.67 28.61 13.24
CA VAL A 342 -9.93 27.97 11.93
C VAL A 342 -9.48 26.49 11.87
N CYS A 343 -8.42 26.12 12.58
CA CYS A 343 -7.94 24.73 12.60
C CYS A 343 -7.38 24.31 13.96
N LEU A 344 -7.47 23.01 14.24
CA LEU A 344 -6.68 22.35 15.29
C LEU A 344 -5.35 21.90 14.69
N THR A 345 -4.25 22.43 15.21
CA THR A 345 -2.89 22.06 14.80
C THR A 345 -2.29 21.06 15.79
N VAL A 346 -1.66 20.02 15.25
CA VAL A 346 -0.94 18.99 16.01
C VAL A 346 0.50 18.94 15.49
N ILE A 347 1.48 19.20 16.36
CA ILE A 347 2.90 19.25 16.01
C ILE A 347 3.60 18.07 16.66
N PHE A 348 4.28 17.25 15.86
CA PHE A 348 5.00 16.06 16.31
C PHE A 348 6.49 16.39 16.46
N GLN A 349 6.99 16.34 17.69
CA GLN A 349 8.38 16.67 18.00
C GLN A 349 9.25 15.41 18.03
N PHE A 350 10.47 15.54 17.51
CA PHE A 350 11.50 14.50 17.51
C PHE A 350 12.74 14.98 18.25
N PHE A 351 13.42 14.05 18.94
CA PHE A 351 14.74 14.29 19.52
C PHE A 351 15.84 13.62 18.69
N ILE A 352 17.04 14.22 18.70
CA ILE A 352 18.23 13.62 18.10
C ILE A 352 18.58 12.36 18.92
N PRO A 353 18.73 11.17 18.31
CA PRO A 353 18.95 9.91 19.04
C PRO A 353 20.09 9.98 20.06
N GLY A 354 19.85 9.46 21.26
CA GLY A 354 20.79 9.52 22.39
C GLY A 354 20.81 10.86 23.13
N THR A 355 20.03 11.86 22.73
CA THR A 355 19.95 13.18 23.37
C THR A 355 18.52 13.53 23.80
N ARG A 356 18.36 14.68 24.48
CA ARG A 356 17.05 15.33 24.70
C ARG A 356 16.88 16.62 23.88
N LEU A 357 17.68 16.80 22.83
CA LEU A 357 17.66 17.99 21.98
C LEU A 357 16.70 17.78 20.80
N THR A 358 15.85 18.77 20.54
CA THR A 358 14.94 18.78 19.39
C THR A 358 15.70 18.67 18.08
N ASP A 359 15.34 17.68 17.26
CA ASP A 359 15.91 17.52 15.93
C ASP A 359 15.32 18.58 14.96
N LYS A 360 16.08 19.65 14.74
CA LYS A 360 15.74 20.74 13.80
C LYS A 360 15.95 20.35 12.32
N SER A 361 16.17 19.07 12.01
CA SER A 361 16.27 18.55 10.64
C SER A 361 14.98 17.88 10.15
N ILE A 362 14.04 17.60 11.07
CA ILE A 362 12.74 16.99 10.82
C ILE A 362 11.64 17.91 11.39
N SER A 363 10.62 18.22 10.59
CA SER A 363 9.39 18.88 11.04
C SER A 363 8.19 18.06 10.58
N PHE A 364 7.25 17.77 11.48
CA PHE A 364 6.02 17.06 11.14
C PHE A 364 4.84 17.66 11.88
N HIS A 365 3.83 18.12 11.14
CA HIS A 365 2.59 18.61 11.72
C HIS A 365 1.37 18.24 10.88
N CYS A 366 0.21 18.22 11.54
CA CYS A 366 -1.09 18.02 10.94
C CYS A 366 -2.01 19.20 11.31
N ARG A 367 -2.80 19.70 10.36
CA ARG A 367 -3.90 20.65 10.61
C ARG A 367 -5.21 19.96 10.32
N LEU A 368 -6.13 20.02 11.28
CA LEU A 368 -7.46 19.43 11.18
C LEU A 368 -8.47 20.58 10.98
N PRO A 369 -9.33 20.52 9.96
CA PRO A 369 -10.36 21.53 9.76
C PRO A 369 -11.33 21.50 10.94
N VAL A 370 -11.64 22.68 11.46
CA VAL A 370 -12.73 22.88 12.41
C VAL A 370 -14.04 22.89 11.65
N LEU A 371 -15.06 22.31 12.27
CA LEU A 371 -16.41 22.29 11.72
C LEU A 371 -17.17 23.50 12.27
N ASP A 372 -17.65 24.35 11.37
CA ASP A 372 -18.52 25.48 11.73
C ASP A 372 -19.87 24.97 12.26
N THR A 373 -19.91 24.72 13.57
CA THR A 373 -21.16 24.93 14.31
C THR A 373 -21.55 26.38 14.11
N GLY A 374 -22.80 26.67 13.76
CA GLY A 374 -23.30 28.02 13.43
C GLY A 374 -23.31 29.06 14.56
N ARG A 375 -22.44 28.90 15.57
CA ARG A 375 -22.07 29.92 16.56
C ARG A 375 -21.29 31.03 15.85
N PHE A 376 -22.02 32.00 15.28
CA PHE A 376 -21.48 33.34 15.06
C PHE A 376 -20.79 33.80 16.35
N SER A 377 -19.46 33.92 16.30
CA SER A 377 -18.67 34.14 17.51
C SER A 377 -18.89 35.59 17.99
N TYR A 378 -19.33 35.76 19.24
CA TYR A 378 -19.80 37.04 19.81
C TYR A 378 -18.73 38.16 19.86
N TYR A 379 -17.50 37.87 19.45
CA TYR A 379 -16.39 38.83 19.32
C TYR A 379 -16.73 40.01 18.39
N PHE A 380 -17.53 39.82 17.33
CA PHE A 380 -17.82 40.89 16.36
C PHE A 380 -18.66 42.05 16.94
N LEU A 381 -19.44 41.81 18.00
CA LEU A 381 -20.28 42.86 18.63
C LEU A 381 -19.53 43.71 19.65
N LYS A 382 -18.37 43.27 20.16
CA LYS A 382 -17.64 44.00 21.21
C LYS A 382 -16.75 45.13 20.67
N GLN A 383 -16.48 45.16 19.36
CA GLN A 383 -15.54 46.10 18.75
C GLN A 383 -16.16 47.44 18.29
N PHE A 384 -17.49 47.60 18.36
CA PHE A 384 -18.20 48.84 18.02
C PHE A 384 -18.80 49.62 19.21
N SER A 385 -18.67 49.11 20.44
CA SER A 385 -19.20 49.78 21.65
C SER A 385 -18.20 50.80 22.24
N SER A 386 -17.78 51.79 21.43
CA SER A 386 -16.92 52.91 21.87
C SER A 386 -16.96 54.13 20.93
N THR A 387 -18.16 54.57 20.54
CA THR A 387 -18.36 55.91 19.96
C THR A 387 -19.47 56.64 20.72
N LYS A 388 -19.28 57.94 20.99
CA LYS A 388 -20.15 58.73 21.87
C LYS A 388 -21.58 58.84 21.32
N ILE A 389 -22.57 58.62 22.19
CA ILE A 389 -23.94 59.11 21.96
C ILE A 389 -23.92 60.63 22.16
N VAL A 390 -24.28 61.37 21.11
CA VAL A 390 -24.67 62.78 21.15
C VAL A 390 -26.06 62.89 20.51
N SER A 391 -26.89 63.80 20.97
CA SER A 391 -28.34 63.64 20.92
C SER A 391 -29.06 64.27 19.71
N THR A 392 -30.27 63.76 19.47
CA THR A 392 -31.46 64.49 18.95
C THR A 392 -31.37 65.19 17.58
N GLN A 393 -32.16 64.74 16.61
CA GLN A 393 -33.55 65.20 16.44
C GLN A 393 -34.38 64.23 15.55
N LYS A 394 -35.70 64.48 15.42
CA LYS A 394 -36.64 63.66 14.62
C LYS A 394 -36.71 64.15 13.16
N LEU A 395 -36.91 63.24 12.20
CA LEU A 395 -38.02 63.31 11.21
C LEU A 395 -37.98 62.15 10.19
N GLY A 396 -39.19 61.68 9.79
CA GLY A 396 -39.53 61.35 8.40
C GLY A 396 -38.91 60.12 7.69
N CYS A 397 -39.77 59.13 7.44
CA CYS A 397 -39.80 58.24 6.25
C CYS A 397 -38.71 57.15 6.06
N PHE A 398 -39.18 56.00 5.56
CA PHE A 398 -38.36 54.91 4.99
C PHE A 398 -37.77 55.33 3.62
N PRO A 399 -36.68 54.67 3.20
CA PRO A 399 -36.87 53.63 2.17
C PRO A 399 -36.24 52.27 2.53
N LEU A 400 -36.66 51.20 1.84
CA LEU A 400 -35.97 49.91 1.89
C LEU A 400 -34.62 50.02 1.18
N VAL A 401 -33.57 49.48 1.79
CA VAL A 401 -32.28 49.29 1.13
C VAL A 401 -32.32 47.97 0.35
N PHE A 402 -32.35 48.06 -0.98
CA PHE A 402 -32.06 46.91 -1.84
C PHE A 402 -30.57 46.55 -1.74
N ILE A 403 -30.27 45.27 -1.50
CA ILE A 403 -28.91 44.72 -1.64
C ILE A 403 -28.88 43.93 -2.96
N GLU A 404 -28.17 44.46 -3.96
CA GLU A 404 -28.09 43.88 -5.30
C GLU A 404 -27.07 42.73 -5.35
N THR A 405 -27.43 41.55 -4.85
CA THR A 405 -26.61 40.34 -4.99
C THR A 405 -26.66 39.80 -6.43
N LYS A 406 -25.59 40.01 -7.19
CA LYS A 406 -25.37 39.37 -8.50
C LYS A 406 -25.15 37.86 -8.37
N VAL A 407 -26.24 37.10 -8.38
CA VAL A 407 -26.23 35.63 -8.45
C VAL A 407 -25.89 35.20 -9.88
N TYR A 408 -24.79 34.45 -10.04
CA TYR A 408 -24.47 33.80 -11.32
C TYR A 408 -25.22 32.46 -11.45
N THR A 409 -26.09 32.36 -12.44
CA THR A 409 -26.91 31.18 -12.71
C THR A 409 -26.08 30.03 -13.29
N MET A 410 -26.13 28.86 -12.65
CA MET A 410 -25.71 27.57 -13.22
C MET A 410 -26.78 26.52 -12.88
N HIS A 411 -27.35 25.88 -13.90
CA HIS A 411 -28.65 25.21 -13.78
C HIS A 411 -28.75 23.99 -14.69
N LYS A 412 -28.61 22.75 -14.16
CA LYS A 412 -29.31 21.56 -14.69
C LYS A 412 -29.20 20.26 -13.86
N GLU A 413 -30.21 19.42 -14.05
CA GLU A 413 -30.29 17.96 -13.82
C GLU A 413 -29.91 17.39 -12.43
N PHE A 414 -30.84 17.48 -11.48
CA PHE A 414 -30.99 16.45 -10.44
C PHE A 414 -32.46 16.21 -10.06
N ASN A 415 -33.22 15.50 -10.90
CA ASN A 415 -34.38 14.69 -10.47
C ASN A 415 -35.02 13.87 -11.60
N LYS A 416 -34.89 12.53 -11.54
CA LYS A 416 -35.95 11.61 -12.03
C LYS A 416 -35.79 10.19 -11.48
N SER A 417 -36.33 9.96 -10.28
CA SER A 417 -36.66 8.62 -9.79
C SER A 417 -38.00 8.67 -9.05
N LEU A 418 -38.77 7.57 -9.12
CA LEU A 418 -40.09 7.36 -8.52
C LEU A 418 -41.16 8.45 -8.79
N ARG A 419 -42.04 8.19 -9.78
CA ARG A 419 -43.49 7.97 -9.55
C ARG A 419 -44.27 7.77 -10.87
N ARG A 420 -44.55 6.51 -11.20
CA ARG A 420 -45.90 5.95 -11.50
C ARG A 420 -45.79 4.47 -11.91
N LYS A 421 -46.78 3.67 -11.53
CA LYS A 421 -47.07 2.33 -12.05
C LYS A 421 -48.34 2.43 -12.93
N LEU A 422 -48.68 1.35 -13.64
CA LEU A 422 -49.82 1.20 -14.58
C LEU A 422 -49.60 1.97 -15.91
N GLY A 423 -49.90 1.43 -17.10
CA GLY A 423 -50.24 0.04 -17.48
C GLY A 423 -51.35 -0.03 -18.54
N PHE A 424 -51.12 -0.75 -19.67
CA PHE A 424 -52.05 -0.97 -20.80
C PHE A 424 -52.45 0.32 -21.59
N CYS A 425 -52.86 0.31 -22.87
CA CYS A 425 -52.56 -0.57 -24.02
C CYS A 425 -52.98 0.14 -25.34
N CYS A 426 -52.52 -0.35 -26.49
CA CYS A 426 -53.11 -0.15 -27.85
C CYS A 426 -53.08 1.28 -28.48
N ASP A 427 -53.20 1.49 -29.79
CA ASP A 427 -52.69 0.76 -30.99
C ASP A 427 -52.90 1.64 -32.26
N LEU A 428 -52.59 1.09 -33.46
CA LEU A 428 -52.67 1.63 -34.83
C LEU A 428 -51.56 2.64 -35.19
N LEU A 429 -50.99 2.72 -36.40
CA LEU A 429 -50.84 1.98 -37.68
C LEU A 429 -49.79 2.84 -38.46
N ASP A 430 -49.14 2.48 -39.56
CA ASP A 430 -49.38 1.53 -40.66
C ASP A 430 -48.21 0.51 -40.82
N VAL A 431 -48.46 -0.76 -41.16
CA VAL A 431 -48.50 -1.40 -42.51
C VAL A 431 -47.16 -1.32 -43.28
N GLY A 432 -46.58 -2.42 -43.78
CA GLY A 432 -47.10 -3.79 -43.83
C GLY A 432 -46.08 -4.90 -44.20
N ASP A 433 -46.62 -6.06 -44.56
CA ASP A 433 -46.02 -7.38 -44.37
C ASP A 433 -45.23 -7.95 -45.56
N PHE A 434 -44.29 -8.88 -45.30
CA PHE A 434 -44.53 -10.34 -45.51
C PHE A 434 -43.24 -11.17 -45.28
N ILE A 435 -43.40 -12.40 -44.78
CA ILE A 435 -42.40 -13.47 -44.86
C ILE A 435 -43.08 -14.76 -45.33
N LEU A 436 -42.70 -15.27 -46.51
CA LEU A 436 -42.85 -16.67 -46.90
C LEU A 436 -41.64 -17.14 -47.72
N SER A 437 -41.24 -18.39 -47.50
CA SER A 437 -40.21 -19.15 -48.22
C SER A 437 -40.87 -20.34 -48.97
N PRO A 438 -40.17 -21.21 -49.73
CA PRO A 438 -38.79 -21.19 -50.26
C PRO A 438 -38.72 -21.50 -51.79
N THR A 439 -37.53 -21.60 -52.43
CA THR A 439 -37.18 -22.63 -53.49
C THR A 439 -35.80 -22.46 -54.16
N SER A 440 -35.35 -23.56 -54.81
CA SER A 440 -34.41 -23.68 -55.97
C SER A 440 -32.87 -23.57 -55.83
N VAL A 441 -32.18 -24.60 -56.34
CA VAL A 441 -30.71 -24.85 -56.30
C VAL A 441 -30.25 -25.50 -57.61
N PRO A 442 -29.29 -24.90 -58.32
CA PRO A 442 -28.23 -25.66 -59.00
C PRO A 442 -26.83 -25.00 -58.78
N PRO A 443 -25.77 -25.14 -59.63
CA PRO A 443 -24.80 -26.19 -59.34
C PRO A 443 -23.30 -25.83 -59.54
N ASN A 444 -22.44 -26.87 -59.52
CA ASN A 444 -21.01 -26.97 -59.94
C ASN A 444 -19.96 -26.50 -58.91
N ILE A 445 -19.14 -27.35 -58.23
CA ILE A 445 -18.79 -28.79 -58.36
C ILE A 445 -17.94 -29.12 -59.62
N PRO A 446 -16.96 -30.07 -59.64
CA PRO A 446 -16.28 -30.85 -58.57
C PRO A 446 -14.76 -30.55 -58.46
N TRP A 447 -14.01 -31.04 -57.46
CA TRP A 447 -13.34 -32.37 -57.38
C TRP A 447 -12.35 -32.36 -56.17
N ARG A 448 -11.79 -33.45 -55.61
CA ARG A 448 -12.06 -34.90 -55.57
C ARG A 448 -11.14 -35.52 -54.47
N CYS A 449 -11.61 -36.51 -53.70
CA CYS A 449 -10.74 -37.27 -52.77
C CYS A 449 -10.04 -38.46 -53.45
N ILE A 450 -8.84 -38.82 -52.96
CA ILE A 450 -8.17 -40.11 -53.22
C ILE A 450 -7.57 -40.63 -51.91
N THR A 451 -7.68 -41.93 -51.65
CA THR A 451 -7.08 -42.66 -50.53
C THR A 451 -6.36 -43.92 -51.03
N ARG A 452 -5.18 -44.24 -50.46
CA ARG A 452 -4.80 -45.56 -49.87
C ARG A 452 -3.28 -45.75 -49.67
N GLU A 453 -2.94 -46.11 -48.43
CA GLU A 453 -2.05 -47.20 -47.96
C GLU A 453 -0.63 -47.48 -48.54
N ASN A 454 0.32 -47.61 -47.59
CA ASN A 454 1.43 -48.59 -47.51
C ASN A 454 2.46 -48.71 -48.66
N THR A 455 3.76 -48.45 -48.42
CA THR A 455 4.62 -49.36 -47.64
C THR A 455 6.04 -48.80 -47.35
N ARG A 456 6.74 -49.45 -46.40
CA ARG A 456 8.21 -49.59 -46.25
C ARG A 456 9.10 -48.34 -46.35
N GLY A 457 9.74 -47.99 -45.23
CA GLY A 457 10.60 -46.82 -45.13
C GLY A 457 12.01 -46.96 -45.73
N LYS A 458 12.69 -45.82 -45.78
CA LYS A 458 14.17 -45.70 -45.84
C LYS A 458 14.61 -44.59 -44.90
N ILE A 459 15.72 -44.81 -44.20
CA ILE A 459 16.40 -43.78 -43.41
C ILE A 459 17.05 -42.80 -44.39
N ASN A 460 16.82 -41.50 -44.21
CA ASN A 460 17.65 -40.45 -44.80
C ASN A 460 17.61 -39.19 -43.94
N HIS A 461 18.77 -38.62 -43.63
CA HIS A 461 18.88 -37.40 -42.83
C HIS A 461 18.55 -36.16 -43.67
N HIS A 462 17.42 -35.52 -43.40
CA HIS A 462 17.18 -34.13 -43.82
C HIS A 462 17.13 -33.20 -42.60
N PHE A 463 18.11 -32.31 -42.51
CA PHE A 463 18.07 -31.15 -41.61
C PHE A 463 16.88 -30.27 -41.98
N LYS A 464 15.84 -30.25 -41.14
CA LYS A 464 14.72 -29.31 -41.27
C LYS A 464 14.90 -28.17 -40.27
N LEU A 465 15.29 -27.00 -40.78
CA LEU A 465 15.57 -25.81 -39.97
C LEU A 465 14.26 -25.24 -39.40
N VAL A 466 13.91 -25.61 -38.17
CA VAL A 466 12.71 -25.10 -37.48
C VAL A 466 13.03 -23.78 -36.78
N PHE A 467 12.25 -22.74 -37.06
CA PHE A 467 12.37 -21.42 -36.40
C PHE A 467 12.04 -21.52 -34.91
N LEU A 468 13.09 -21.63 -34.08
CA LEU A 468 12.97 -21.86 -32.65
C LEU A 468 12.75 -20.53 -31.91
N HIS A 469 11.49 -20.09 -31.85
CA HIS A 469 11.07 -18.91 -31.09
C HIS A 469 11.51 -19.07 -29.62
N ARG A 470 12.36 -18.16 -29.12
CA ARG A 470 13.12 -18.32 -27.86
C ARG A 470 12.25 -18.21 -26.59
N ALA A 471 11.44 -19.22 -26.31
CA ALA A 471 10.96 -19.50 -24.96
C ALA A 471 12.15 -19.72 -24.00
N LYS A 472 11.98 -19.36 -22.71
CA LYS A 472 12.93 -19.80 -21.68
C LYS A 472 12.73 -21.30 -21.43
N ILE A 473 13.63 -22.14 -21.94
CA ILE A 473 13.69 -23.55 -21.54
C ILE A 473 14.24 -23.60 -20.11
N VAL A 474 13.33 -23.50 -19.13
CA VAL A 474 13.48 -24.27 -17.90
C VAL A 474 13.24 -25.73 -18.30
N GLN A 475 14.18 -26.63 -18.06
CA GLN A 475 13.95 -28.04 -18.32
C GLN A 475 12.92 -28.58 -17.32
N TYR A 476 11.69 -28.73 -17.79
CA TYR A 476 10.64 -29.48 -17.10
C TYR A 476 10.99 -30.96 -17.22
N LEU A 477 11.65 -31.52 -16.20
CA LEU A 477 11.86 -32.95 -16.10
C LEU A 477 10.52 -33.63 -15.86
N SER A 478 9.94 -34.19 -16.93
CA SER A 478 8.73 -35.01 -16.83
C SER A 478 9.03 -36.23 -15.97
N PHE A 479 8.15 -36.51 -15.01
CA PHE A 479 8.27 -37.63 -14.08
C PHE A 479 8.09 -38.98 -14.81
N ASN A 480 9.19 -39.53 -15.36
CA ASN A 480 9.19 -40.78 -16.14
C ASN A 480 9.92 -41.97 -15.50
N ASP A 481 10.65 -41.76 -14.40
CA ASP A 481 11.36 -42.83 -13.66
C ASP A 481 10.44 -43.51 -12.62
N ARG A 482 10.14 -44.80 -12.80
CA ARG A 482 8.92 -45.45 -12.25
C ARG A 482 8.92 -45.71 -10.75
N SER A 483 10.04 -45.55 -10.05
CA SER A 483 10.26 -46.14 -8.71
C SER A 483 9.82 -45.28 -7.52
N ASN A 484 9.71 -43.95 -7.63
CA ASN A 484 9.50 -43.10 -6.44
C ASN A 484 8.88 -41.70 -6.77
N GLN A 485 7.60 -41.67 -7.19
CA GLN A 485 6.97 -40.45 -7.73
C GLN A 485 5.71 -40.01 -6.98
N MET A 486 5.83 -38.95 -6.18
CA MET A 486 4.68 -38.15 -5.75
C MET A 486 4.18 -37.26 -6.90
N LYS A 487 2.88 -37.30 -7.18
CA LYS A 487 2.21 -36.48 -8.20
C LYS A 487 1.03 -35.77 -7.58
N PHE A 488 0.96 -34.45 -7.78
CA PHE A 488 -0.19 -33.64 -7.40
C PHE A 488 -0.54 -32.67 -8.53
N LYS A 489 -1.82 -32.64 -8.90
CA LYS A 489 -2.41 -31.73 -9.88
C LYS A 489 -3.83 -31.39 -9.41
N ALA A 490 -4.13 -30.12 -9.26
CA ALA A 490 -5.48 -29.64 -8.97
C ALA A 490 -5.88 -28.46 -9.88
N PHE A 491 -7.17 -28.20 -10.01
CA PHE A 491 -7.70 -26.92 -10.48
C PHE A 491 -8.52 -26.29 -9.36
N LEU A 492 -8.26 -25.03 -9.01
CA LEU A 492 -9.01 -24.33 -7.96
C LEU A 492 -10.43 -23.96 -8.40
N THR A 493 -11.39 -24.04 -7.46
CA THR A 493 -12.69 -23.38 -7.55
C THR A 493 -12.53 -21.87 -7.36
N GLN A 494 -13.40 -21.04 -7.96
CA GLN A 494 -13.32 -19.58 -7.76
C GLN A 494 -13.55 -19.19 -6.29
N ASP A 495 -14.41 -19.91 -5.59
CA ASP A 495 -14.63 -19.71 -4.16
C ASP A 495 -13.47 -20.21 -3.30
N GLY A 496 -12.79 -21.29 -3.70
CA GLY A 496 -11.53 -21.72 -3.10
C GLY A 496 -10.42 -20.68 -3.25
N VAL A 497 -10.30 -20.04 -4.42
CA VAL A 497 -9.39 -18.89 -4.61
C VAL A 497 -9.77 -17.75 -3.67
N ASN A 498 -11.06 -17.37 -3.61
CA ASN A 498 -11.54 -16.29 -2.73
C ASN A 498 -11.31 -16.58 -1.24
N LEU A 499 -11.58 -17.81 -0.79
CA LEU A 499 -11.41 -18.29 0.57
C LEU A 499 -9.94 -18.27 0.99
N LEU A 500 -9.05 -18.80 0.16
CA LEU A 500 -7.61 -18.80 0.42
C LEU A 500 -7.03 -17.37 0.39
N ASP A 501 -7.35 -16.56 -0.64
CA ASP A 501 -6.78 -15.22 -0.79
C ASP A 501 -7.26 -14.19 0.24
N LYS A 502 -8.58 -14.13 0.47
CA LYS A 502 -9.22 -12.99 1.16
C LYS A 502 -9.48 -13.24 2.63
N ARG A 503 -9.50 -14.51 3.07
CA ARG A 503 -9.75 -14.93 4.45
C ARG A 503 -8.55 -15.65 5.04
N PHE A 504 -8.13 -16.75 4.40
CA PHE A 504 -7.32 -17.75 5.10
C PHE A 504 -5.80 -17.52 5.09
N LEU A 505 -5.17 -17.33 3.92
CA LEU A 505 -3.73 -17.07 3.84
C LEU A 505 -3.28 -15.77 4.54
N PRO A 506 -4.05 -14.65 4.51
CA PRO A 506 -3.75 -13.47 5.32
C PRO A 506 -3.75 -13.73 6.83
N SER A 507 -4.53 -14.73 7.28
CA SER A 507 -4.60 -15.13 8.69
C SER A 507 -3.40 -15.98 9.06
N LEU A 508 -3.07 -17.01 8.27
CA LEU A 508 -1.88 -17.85 8.51
C LEU A 508 -0.58 -17.06 8.55
N ASP A 509 -0.39 -16.09 7.65
CA ASP A 509 0.78 -15.19 7.60
C ASP A 509 1.01 -14.42 8.91
N LYS A 510 -0.03 -14.24 9.72
CA LYS A 510 0.04 -13.60 11.05
C LYS A 510 0.35 -14.57 12.18
N ILE A 511 -0.04 -15.84 12.04
CA ILE A 511 0.32 -16.90 12.99
C ILE A 511 1.83 -17.19 12.84
N GLY A 512 2.28 -17.48 11.62
CA GLY A 512 3.69 -17.63 11.30
C GLY A 512 3.99 -17.85 9.82
N ARG A 513 5.25 -17.58 9.45
CA ARG A 513 5.72 -17.44 8.06
C ARG A 513 5.68 -18.73 7.22
N VAL A 514 5.80 -19.89 7.85
CA VAL A 514 5.87 -21.20 7.18
C VAL A 514 4.76 -22.09 7.72
N CYS A 515 4.01 -22.74 6.84
CA CYS A 515 3.07 -23.79 7.23
C CYS A 515 3.42 -25.11 6.52
N HIS A 516 2.95 -26.21 7.07
CA HIS A 516 2.94 -27.51 6.39
C HIS A 516 1.60 -27.66 5.69
N LEU A 517 1.63 -27.91 4.38
CA LEU A 517 0.46 -28.28 3.61
C LEU A 517 0.43 -29.81 3.51
N TYR A 518 -0.60 -30.42 4.10
CA TYR A 518 -0.86 -31.85 4.10
C TYR A 518 -2.05 -32.14 3.18
N LEU A 519 -1.80 -32.90 2.12
CA LEU A 519 -2.76 -33.26 1.08
C LEU A 519 -3.07 -34.75 1.19
N THR A 520 -4.35 -35.08 1.18
CA THR A 520 -4.88 -36.46 1.25
C THR A 520 -5.81 -36.72 0.06
N ARG A 521 -6.45 -37.89 -0.02
CA ARG A 521 -7.45 -38.18 -1.07
C ARG A 521 -8.69 -37.28 -1.01
N ASP A 522 -9.04 -36.74 0.16
CA ASP A 522 -10.34 -36.09 0.42
C ASP A 522 -10.23 -34.70 1.05
N HIS A 523 -9.09 -34.36 1.65
CA HIS A 523 -8.86 -33.06 2.32
C HIS A 523 -7.52 -32.44 1.94
N ALA A 524 -7.49 -31.12 1.92
CA ALA A 524 -6.28 -30.32 2.00
C ALA A 524 -6.25 -29.63 3.37
N ILE A 525 -5.16 -29.83 4.11
CA ILE A 525 -5.04 -29.42 5.51
C ILE A 525 -3.80 -28.54 5.68
N PHE A 526 -4.00 -27.34 6.22
CA PHE A 526 -2.92 -26.40 6.52
C PHE A 526 -2.61 -26.47 8.01
N LEU A 527 -1.34 -26.76 8.32
CA LEU A 527 -0.86 -27.05 9.66
C LEU A 527 0.26 -26.07 10.01
N HIS A 528 0.11 -25.33 11.11
CA HIS A 528 1.19 -24.55 11.69
C HIS A 528 1.67 -25.19 12.99
N ASN A 529 3.00 -25.26 13.14
CA ASN A 529 3.71 -25.58 14.38
C ASN A 529 3.40 -26.93 15.11
N LEU A 530 2.75 -27.88 14.45
CA LEU A 530 2.37 -29.18 15.05
C LEU A 530 3.53 -30.17 15.26
N LEU A 531 4.66 -30.01 14.57
CA LEU A 531 5.82 -30.92 14.65
C LEU A 531 6.85 -30.47 15.72
N GLY A 532 6.37 -30.10 16.92
CA GLY A 532 7.24 -29.83 18.08
C GLY A 532 8.03 -28.51 18.03
N GLY A 533 7.36 -27.38 17.86
CA GLY A 533 7.96 -26.05 18.04
C GLY A 533 7.22 -25.20 19.07
N ASP A 534 7.90 -24.20 19.65
CA ASP A 534 7.29 -23.30 20.65
C ASP A 534 6.43 -22.21 19.99
N GLY A 535 5.10 -22.37 20.03
CA GLY A 535 4.17 -21.41 19.45
C GLY A 535 2.81 -21.97 19.05
N ILE A 536 1.93 -21.09 18.58
CA ILE A 536 0.53 -21.42 18.24
C ILE A 536 0.46 -22.59 17.26
N GLN A 537 -0.25 -23.64 17.66
CA GLN A 537 -0.64 -24.70 16.74
C GLN A 537 -1.95 -24.31 16.07
N SER A 538 -2.02 -24.38 14.74
CA SER A 538 -3.24 -24.08 14.00
C SER A 538 -3.49 -25.09 12.91
N VAL A 539 -4.72 -25.62 12.86
CA VAL A 539 -5.17 -26.62 11.90
C VAL A 539 -6.37 -26.07 11.16
N ALA A 540 -6.26 -25.92 9.83
CA ALA A 540 -7.41 -25.69 8.97
C ALA A 540 -7.55 -26.84 7.96
N GLN A 541 -8.66 -27.55 8.04
CA GLN A 541 -9.01 -28.67 7.17
C GLN A 541 -10.12 -28.23 6.22
N PHE A 542 -9.85 -28.35 4.93
CA PHE A 542 -10.82 -28.09 3.86
C PHE A 542 -11.08 -29.40 3.13
N LYS A 543 -12.35 -29.74 2.90
CA LYS A 543 -12.71 -30.79 1.95
C LYS A 543 -12.27 -30.39 0.54
N LYS A 544 -11.82 -31.36 -0.26
CA LYS A 544 -11.26 -31.11 -1.60
C LYS A 544 -12.24 -30.38 -2.52
N GLU A 545 -13.54 -30.66 -2.42
CA GLU A 545 -14.58 -30.10 -3.29
C GLU A 545 -14.77 -28.60 -3.07
N VAL A 546 -14.48 -28.09 -1.86
CA VAL A 546 -14.53 -26.66 -1.53
C VAL A 546 -13.47 -25.89 -2.30
N LEU A 547 -12.27 -26.47 -2.41
CA LEU A 547 -11.10 -25.82 -2.99
C LEU A 547 -10.87 -26.18 -4.45
N PHE A 548 -11.31 -27.34 -4.94
CA PHE A 548 -10.84 -27.92 -6.20
C PHE A 548 -11.92 -28.63 -7.04
N ASN A 549 -11.89 -28.40 -8.36
CA ASN A 549 -12.81 -29.02 -9.34
C ASN A 549 -12.28 -30.34 -9.96
N ASP A 550 -10.98 -30.45 -10.24
CA ASP A 550 -10.31 -31.66 -10.75
C ASP A 550 -9.07 -31.91 -9.88
N TYR A 551 -9.24 -32.64 -8.78
CA TYR A 551 -8.20 -32.91 -7.78
C TYR A 551 -7.59 -34.30 -7.99
N ARG A 552 -6.29 -34.36 -8.29
CA ARG A 552 -5.56 -35.62 -8.50
C ARG A 552 -4.29 -35.63 -7.67
N ILE A 553 -4.21 -36.62 -6.79
CA ILE A 553 -3.05 -36.91 -5.96
C ILE A 553 -2.64 -38.37 -6.16
N SER A 554 -1.33 -38.63 -6.16
CA SER A 554 -0.78 -39.98 -6.15
C SER A 554 0.53 -40.00 -5.37
N SER A 555 0.66 -40.94 -4.43
CA SER A 555 1.82 -41.06 -3.54
C SER A 555 1.93 -42.48 -3.00
N GLN A 556 3.16 -42.99 -2.84
CA GLN A 556 3.40 -44.29 -2.20
C GLN A 556 2.96 -44.32 -0.73
N ASN A 557 2.81 -43.16 -0.09
CA ASN A 557 2.26 -43.01 1.24
C ASN A 557 0.72 -42.89 1.18
N GLU A 558 0.02 -43.89 0.61
CA GLU A 558 -1.46 -43.93 0.54
C GLU A 558 -2.11 -42.71 -0.13
N ASP A 559 -1.48 -42.15 -1.16
CA ASP A 559 -1.88 -40.87 -1.78
C ASP A 559 -1.93 -39.67 -0.82
N ARG A 560 -1.14 -39.74 0.27
CA ARG A 560 -0.85 -38.64 1.19
C ARG A 560 0.47 -37.95 0.79
N ILE A 561 0.51 -36.61 0.83
CA ILE A 561 1.70 -35.79 0.56
C ILE A 561 1.75 -34.65 1.58
N ALA A 562 2.88 -34.45 2.25
CA ALA A 562 3.10 -33.29 3.12
C ALA A 562 4.39 -32.54 2.74
N PHE A 563 4.38 -31.21 2.79
CA PHE A 563 5.56 -30.35 2.61
C PHE A 563 5.40 -29.00 3.31
N ALA A 564 6.52 -28.37 3.69
CA ALA A 564 6.54 -27.00 4.20
C ALA A 564 6.57 -25.96 3.07
N ILE A 565 5.87 -24.84 3.26
CA ILE A 565 5.74 -23.75 2.29
C ILE A 565 5.71 -22.38 2.99
N ASP A 566 6.37 -21.38 2.41
CA ASP A 566 6.31 -19.99 2.88
C ASP A 566 4.95 -19.38 2.50
N VAL A 567 4.19 -18.95 3.51
CA VAL A 567 2.79 -18.51 3.36
C VAL A 567 2.69 -17.26 2.49
N ALA A 568 3.65 -16.33 2.61
CA ALA A 568 3.67 -15.10 1.83
C ALA A 568 4.01 -15.38 0.35
N LEU A 569 4.88 -16.36 0.06
CA LEU A 569 5.13 -16.80 -1.32
C LEU A 569 3.91 -17.50 -1.94
N LEU A 570 3.24 -18.38 -1.18
CA LEU A 570 2.00 -19.04 -1.59
C LEU A 570 0.89 -18.01 -1.91
N HIS A 571 0.65 -17.08 -0.99
CA HIS A 571 -0.34 -16.00 -1.12
C HIS A 571 -0.05 -15.11 -2.32
N ARG A 572 1.22 -14.75 -2.55
CA ARG A 572 1.66 -13.97 -3.71
C ARG A 572 1.45 -14.71 -5.04
N ALA A 573 1.71 -16.01 -5.10
CA ALA A 573 1.49 -16.80 -6.30
C ALA A 573 0.00 -16.90 -6.64
N LEU A 574 -0.85 -17.16 -5.62
CA LEU A 574 -2.31 -17.20 -5.77
C LEU A 574 -2.85 -15.85 -6.28
N ARG A 575 -2.47 -14.73 -5.65
CA ARG A 575 -2.85 -13.37 -6.11
C ARG A 575 -2.43 -13.09 -7.54
N SER A 576 -1.21 -13.49 -7.91
CA SER A 576 -0.72 -13.27 -9.28
C SER A 576 -1.49 -14.07 -10.33
N ALA A 577 -1.99 -15.26 -9.99
CA ALA A 577 -2.83 -16.04 -10.90
C ALA A 577 -4.25 -15.46 -10.95
N GLN A 578 -4.86 -15.16 -9.80
CA GLN A 578 -6.21 -14.58 -9.70
C GLN A 578 -6.32 -13.22 -10.39
N THR A 579 -5.32 -12.34 -10.24
CA THR A 579 -5.33 -11.00 -10.87
C THR A 579 -5.46 -11.09 -12.39
N ILE A 580 -4.90 -12.14 -13.01
CA ILE A 580 -4.91 -12.32 -14.46
C ILE A 580 -6.16 -13.09 -14.92
N GLN A 581 -6.65 -14.04 -14.13
CA GLN A 581 -7.96 -14.67 -14.33
C GLN A 581 -9.11 -13.64 -14.28
N LEU A 582 -9.00 -12.60 -13.43
CA LEU A 582 -9.94 -11.49 -13.35
C LEU A 582 -9.76 -10.41 -14.44
N GLN A 583 -8.71 -10.50 -15.27
CA GLN A 583 -8.46 -9.60 -16.40
C GLN A 583 -8.93 -10.18 -17.74
N SER A 584 -9.33 -11.45 -17.77
CA SER A 584 -9.89 -12.12 -18.94
C SER A 584 -11.42 -12.12 -18.92
N GLN A 585 -12.04 -11.75 -20.05
CA GLN A 585 -13.47 -11.91 -20.32
C GLN A 585 -13.82 -13.34 -20.77
N ASP A 586 -13.11 -14.34 -20.25
CA ASP A 586 -13.18 -15.73 -20.71
C ASP A 586 -13.45 -16.64 -19.51
N ASP A 587 -14.70 -17.08 -19.39
CA ASP A 587 -15.18 -17.90 -18.27
C ASP A 587 -14.53 -19.29 -18.21
N THR A 588 -13.76 -19.70 -19.23
CA THR A 588 -12.96 -20.93 -19.21
C THR A 588 -11.64 -20.79 -18.43
N ALA A 589 -11.32 -19.58 -17.94
CA ALA A 589 -10.08 -19.28 -17.24
C ALA A 589 -10.02 -19.93 -15.84
N ALA A 590 -9.12 -20.90 -15.66
CA ALA A 590 -8.99 -21.66 -14.41
C ALA A 590 -7.54 -21.71 -13.89
N ILE A 591 -7.36 -21.57 -12.57
CA ILE A 591 -6.05 -21.68 -11.92
C ILE A 591 -5.74 -23.15 -11.63
N GLN A 592 -4.70 -23.66 -12.30
CA GLN A 592 -4.18 -25.02 -12.11
C GLN A 592 -2.97 -25.01 -11.18
N ILE A 593 -2.98 -25.87 -10.14
CA ILE A 593 -1.84 -26.12 -9.27
C ILE A 593 -1.18 -27.45 -9.65
N LYS A 594 0.15 -27.52 -9.65
CA LYS A 594 0.93 -28.75 -9.85
C LYS A 594 2.11 -28.83 -8.89
N LEU A 595 2.38 -30.01 -8.36
CA LEU A 595 3.70 -30.35 -7.82
C LEU A 595 4.63 -30.70 -8.98
N VAL A 596 5.76 -30.00 -9.10
CA VAL A 596 6.77 -30.24 -10.14
C VAL A 596 8.18 -30.29 -9.56
N LYS A 597 9.09 -30.99 -10.24
CA LYS A 597 10.53 -30.92 -9.98
C LYS A 597 11.17 -30.03 -11.05
N LYS A 598 11.91 -29.00 -10.65
CA LYS A 598 12.61 -28.07 -11.54
C LYS A 598 14.07 -27.97 -11.13
N LEU A 599 14.95 -27.73 -12.08
CA LEU A 599 16.36 -27.41 -11.81
C LEU A 599 16.49 -25.90 -11.58
N PRO A 600 16.82 -25.42 -10.37
CA PRO A 600 17.02 -23.99 -10.13
C PRO A 600 18.21 -23.45 -10.93
N VAL A 601 18.14 -22.19 -11.36
CA VAL A 601 19.26 -21.53 -12.05
C VAL A 601 20.45 -21.44 -11.09
N GLY A 602 21.55 -22.14 -11.42
CA GLY A 602 22.75 -22.22 -10.58
C GLY A 602 22.80 -23.41 -9.61
N SER A 603 21.81 -24.30 -9.60
CA SER A 603 21.84 -25.56 -8.83
C SER A 603 22.06 -26.76 -9.73
N LEU A 604 22.93 -27.69 -9.31
CA LEU A 604 23.05 -29.03 -9.92
C LEU A 604 21.93 -29.98 -9.47
N ASN A 605 21.27 -29.69 -8.36
CA ASN A 605 20.24 -30.55 -7.77
C ASN A 605 18.82 -30.05 -8.10
N PRO A 606 17.92 -30.91 -8.63
CA PRO A 606 16.55 -30.54 -8.94
C PRO A 606 15.68 -30.46 -7.68
N ALA A 607 15.04 -29.32 -7.47
CA ALA A 607 14.24 -28.99 -6.30
C ALA A 607 12.72 -29.09 -6.59
N PRO A 608 11.88 -29.36 -5.58
CA PRO A 608 10.43 -29.36 -5.71
C PRO A 608 9.84 -27.95 -5.67
N PHE A 609 8.81 -27.70 -6.48
CA PHE A 609 8.05 -26.45 -6.53
C PHE A 609 6.55 -26.75 -6.63
N LEU A 610 5.75 -25.88 -6.04
CA LEU A 610 4.31 -25.80 -6.27
C LEU A 610 4.05 -24.74 -7.34
N THR A 611 3.74 -25.17 -8.55
CA THR A 611 3.49 -24.31 -9.71
C THR A 611 2.01 -23.95 -9.80
N PHE A 612 1.72 -22.65 -9.91
CA PHE A 612 0.41 -22.09 -10.23
C PHE A 612 0.40 -21.65 -11.71
N GLU A 613 -0.55 -22.14 -12.49
CA GLU A 613 -0.64 -21.92 -13.94
C GLU A 613 -2.09 -21.54 -14.34
N THR A 614 -2.28 -20.37 -14.94
CA THR A 614 -3.60 -19.96 -15.48
C THR A 614 -3.87 -20.66 -16.81
N LYS A 615 -4.85 -21.56 -16.88
CA LYS A 615 -5.35 -22.19 -18.11
C LYS A 615 -6.48 -21.37 -18.75
N GLY A 616 -6.80 -21.68 -20.02
CA GLY A 616 -7.74 -20.93 -20.87
C GLY A 616 -7.11 -19.73 -21.61
N LEU A 617 -6.11 -19.08 -21.04
CA LEU A 617 -5.67 -17.76 -21.49
C LEU A 617 -4.57 -17.74 -22.57
N ARG A 618 -4.69 -16.79 -23.51
CA ARG A 618 -3.67 -16.47 -24.54
C ARG A 618 -2.29 -16.11 -23.98
N SER A 619 -2.22 -15.69 -22.72
CA SER A 619 -0.98 -15.42 -21.99
C SER A 619 -1.02 -16.10 -20.62
N ALA A 620 -0.82 -17.41 -20.60
CA ALA A 620 -0.74 -18.17 -19.35
C ALA A 620 0.43 -17.67 -18.47
N VAL A 621 0.12 -17.26 -17.23
CA VAL A 621 1.15 -16.97 -16.22
C VAL A 621 1.41 -18.22 -15.38
N VAL A 622 2.70 -18.47 -15.19
CA VAL A 622 3.27 -19.57 -14.42
C VAL A 622 4.05 -18.97 -13.25
N GLN A 623 3.61 -19.22 -12.02
CA GLN A 623 4.30 -18.83 -10.79
C GLN A 623 4.79 -20.08 -10.06
N ASP A 624 6.05 -20.09 -9.66
CA ASP A 624 6.68 -21.22 -8.97
C ASP A 624 6.95 -20.87 -7.52
N VAL A 625 6.28 -21.54 -6.58
CA VAL A 625 6.56 -21.42 -5.14
C VAL A 625 7.53 -22.52 -4.74
N PRO A 626 8.73 -22.20 -4.22
CA PRO A 626 9.63 -23.21 -3.65
C PRO A 626 8.99 -23.82 -2.40
N ILE A 627 9.12 -25.13 -2.26
CA ILE A 627 8.64 -25.90 -1.10
C ILE A 627 9.79 -26.73 -0.52
N SER A 628 9.61 -27.28 0.68
CA SER A 628 10.55 -28.28 1.20
C SER A 628 10.60 -29.51 0.30
N LYS A 629 11.60 -30.37 0.49
CA LYS A 629 11.44 -31.79 0.13
C LYS A 629 10.14 -32.29 0.80
N PRO A 630 9.28 -33.05 0.10
CA PRO A 630 8.15 -33.69 0.76
C PRO A 630 8.62 -34.55 1.93
N LEU A 631 7.84 -34.56 3.00
CA LEU A 631 8.16 -35.28 4.22
C LEU A 631 8.23 -36.80 3.99
N SER A 632 9.07 -37.50 4.74
CA SER A 632 9.24 -38.95 4.61
C SER A 632 8.00 -39.72 5.07
N ARG A 633 7.93 -41.04 4.81
CA ARG A 633 6.82 -41.87 5.30
C ARG A 633 6.71 -41.86 6.83
N ALA A 634 7.83 -41.80 7.54
CA ALA A 634 7.85 -41.70 9.00
C ALA A 634 7.32 -40.34 9.46
N ASP A 635 7.81 -39.25 8.88
CA ASP A 635 7.37 -37.88 9.20
C ASP A 635 5.88 -37.66 8.89
N VAL A 636 5.37 -38.23 7.79
CA VAL A 636 3.94 -38.19 7.43
C VAL A 636 3.10 -39.02 8.41
N ALA A 637 3.59 -40.16 8.87
CA ALA A 637 2.93 -40.93 9.92
C ALA A 637 2.92 -40.19 11.26
N GLN A 638 4.05 -39.59 11.68
CA GLN A 638 4.13 -38.74 12.87
C GLN A 638 3.21 -37.53 12.77
N LEU A 639 3.13 -36.87 11.60
CA LEU A 639 2.23 -35.74 11.36
C LEU A 639 0.75 -36.17 11.40
N GLN A 640 0.42 -37.38 10.96
CA GLN A 640 -0.91 -37.96 11.13
C GLN A 640 -1.20 -38.26 12.60
N THR A 641 -0.31 -38.96 13.31
CA THR A 641 -0.44 -39.22 14.75
C THR A 641 -0.52 -37.93 15.57
N ALA A 642 0.18 -36.86 15.18
CA ALA A 642 0.08 -35.54 15.81
C ALA A 642 -1.24 -34.82 15.49
N LEU A 643 -1.82 -35.04 14.31
CA LEU A 643 -3.15 -34.52 13.95
C LEU A 643 -4.27 -35.27 14.69
N ASP A 644 -4.10 -36.57 14.91
CA ASP A 644 -5.05 -37.42 15.65
C ASP A 644 -4.92 -37.16 17.17
N ALA A 645 -3.69 -37.07 17.70
CA ALA A 645 -3.43 -36.66 19.09
C ALA A 645 -3.80 -35.20 19.37
N ALA A 646 -3.84 -34.32 18.34
CA ALA A 646 -4.42 -32.98 18.43
C ALA A 646 -5.95 -32.97 18.54
N GLN A 647 -6.54 -34.06 19.03
CA GLN A 647 -7.90 -34.12 19.57
C GLN A 647 -7.90 -34.03 21.12
N ASP A 648 -6.85 -34.53 21.82
CA ASP A 648 -6.67 -34.47 23.30
C ASP A 648 -5.55 -33.50 23.77
N LEU A 649 -5.43 -33.18 25.07
CA LEU A 649 -5.06 -31.80 25.53
C LEU A 649 -4.20 -31.69 26.83
N PRO A 650 -3.10 -30.87 26.89
CA PRO A 650 -2.32 -30.49 28.10
C PRO A 650 -2.34 -28.96 28.48
N GLN A 651 -1.70 -28.52 29.61
CA GLN A 651 -2.28 -27.58 30.61
C GLN A 651 -1.75 -26.12 30.83
N GLN A 652 -2.56 -25.07 30.55
CA GLN A 652 -2.45 -23.58 30.74
C GLN A 652 -2.04 -22.71 29.49
N VAL A 653 -2.01 -21.35 29.55
CA VAL A 653 -1.97 -20.48 28.33
C VAL A 653 -1.18 -19.15 28.47
N SER A 654 -0.37 -18.81 27.44
CA SER A 654 0.37 -17.54 27.33
C SER A 654 -0.39 -16.40 26.61
N LEU A 655 -0.43 -15.21 27.24
CA LEU A 655 -1.06 -13.98 26.70
C LEU A 655 -0.50 -13.53 25.33
N LYS A 656 0.81 -13.72 25.08
CA LYS A 656 1.44 -13.37 23.79
C LYS A 656 0.93 -14.25 22.64
N HIS A 657 0.53 -15.49 22.95
CA HIS A 657 -0.08 -16.39 21.97
C HIS A 657 -1.56 -16.07 21.77
N LEU A 658 -2.30 -15.75 22.85
CA LEU A 658 -3.70 -15.30 22.75
C LEU A 658 -3.86 -14.07 21.82
N ALA A 659 -3.01 -13.05 21.98
CA ALA A 659 -3.04 -11.84 21.16
C ALA A 659 -2.72 -12.08 19.66
N LYS A 660 -2.04 -13.20 19.34
CA LYS A 660 -1.80 -13.65 17.97
C LYS A 660 -2.94 -14.53 17.45
N SER A 661 -3.51 -15.44 18.24
CA SER A 661 -4.65 -16.27 17.81
C SER A 661 -5.92 -15.46 17.56
N LEU A 662 -6.09 -14.31 18.23
CA LEU A 662 -7.16 -13.35 17.90
C LEU A 662 -7.03 -12.76 16.48
N GLN A 663 -5.85 -12.79 15.85
CA GLN A 663 -5.68 -12.33 14.46
C GLN A 663 -6.32 -13.30 13.43
N CYS A 664 -6.71 -14.51 13.86
CA CYS A 664 -7.52 -15.43 13.07
C CYS A 664 -8.93 -14.89 12.75
N HIS A 665 -9.41 -13.84 13.45
CA HIS A 665 -10.63 -13.12 13.04
C HIS A 665 -10.54 -12.52 11.62
N LEU A 666 -9.33 -12.34 11.06
CA LEU A 666 -9.14 -11.97 9.65
C LEU A 666 -9.72 -13.00 8.66
N ALA A 667 -9.92 -14.25 9.07
CA ALA A 667 -10.61 -15.27 8.29
C ALA A 667 -12.13 -15.01 8.15
N LYS A 668 -12.67 -14.04 8.90
CA LYS A 668 -14.10 -13.76 9.02
C LYS A 668 -14.93 -15.02 9.32
N PRO A 669 -14.66 -15.71 10.46
CA PRO A 669 -15.57 -16.74 10.95
C PRO A 669 -16.91 -16.11 11.34
N ASP A 670 -18.00 -16.83 11.15
CA ASP A 670 -19.34 -16.34 11.48
C ASP A 670 -19.62 -16.47 12.99
N CYS A 671 -18.97 -17.43 13.65
CA CYS A 671 -18.85 -17.49 15.10
C CYS A 671 -17.51 -18.11 15.55
N ALA A 672 -17.07 -17.79 16.76
CA ALA A 672 -15.86 -18.34 17.38
C ALA A 672 -16.20 -18.86 18.78
N PHE A 673 -15.90 -20.13 19.03
CA PHE A 673 -16.11 -20.78 20.32
C PHE A 673 -14.79 -20.89 21.07
N TYR A 674 -14.82 -20.53 22.35
CA TYR A 674 -13.67 -20.56 23.25
C TYR A 674 -13.87 -21.71 24.24
N GLY A 675 -13.21 -22.84 23.98
CA GLY A 675 -13.23 -23.99 24.86
C GLY A 675 -11.99 -24.01 25.75
N ILE A 676 -12.18 -23.82 27.06
CA ILE A 676 -11.23 -24.37 28.04
C ILE A 676 -11.56 -25.86 28.16
N SER A 677 -10.55 -26.70 28.03
CA SER A 677 -10.70 -28.15 27.98
C SER A 677 -10.80 -28.77 29.39
N PRO A 678 -11.37 -29.99 29.56
CA PRO A 678 -11.93 -30.44 30.85
C PRO A 678 -10.96 -30.47 32.04
N GLN A 679 -9.66 -30.70 31.80
CA GLN A 679 -8.61 -30.69 32.83
C GLN A 679 -7.99 -29.28 33.02
N GLY A 680 -8.72 -28.22 32.64
CA GLY A 680 -8.21 -26.84 32.56
C GLY A 680 -7.15 -26.66 31.48
N VAL A 681 -7.13 -27.54 30.46
CA VAL A 681 -5.89 -27.89 29.74
C VAL A 681 -5.43 -26.81 28.75
N CYS A 682 -5.75 -26.84 27.45
CA CYS A 682 -5.48 -25.68 26.58
C CYS A 682 -6.74 -24.87 26.30
N LEU A 683 -6.57 -23.57 25.99
CA LEU A 683 -7.62 -22.78 25.35
C LEU A 683 -7.65 -23.14 23.86
N THR A 684 -8.67 -23.90 23.47
CA THR A 684 -8.98 -24.20 22.07
C THR A 684 -9.92 -23.14 21.54
N VAL A 685 -9.52 -22.44 20.48
CA VAL A 685 -10.42 -21.53 19.75
C VAL A 685 -10.88 -22.23 18.48
N ILE A 686 -12.18 -22.53 18.41
CA ILE A 686 -12.83 -23.16 17.25
C ILE A 686 -13.50 -22.06 16.44
N PHE A 687 -13.07 -21.88 15.19
CA PHE A 687 -13.64 -20.94 14.25
C PHE A 687 -14.63 -21.67 13.35
N GLN A 688 -15.90 -21.30 13.44
CA GLN A 688 -16.99 -21.94 12.72
C GLN A 688 -17.56 -20.99 11.66
N PHE A 689 -17.85 -21.59 10.50
CA PHE A 689 -18.41 -20.92 9.33
C PHE A 689 -19.82 -21.46 9.08
N PHE A 690 -20.73 -20.63 8.59
CA PHE A 690 -22.06 -21.07 8.14
C PHE A 690 -22.13 -21.14 6.62
N ILE A 691 -22.93 -22.07 6.09
CA ILE A 691 -23.19 -22.13 4.64
C ILE A 691 -23.95 -20.85 4.25
N PRO A 692 -23.48 -20.05 3.29
CA PRO A 692 -24.07 -18.75 2.95
C PRO A 692 -25.58 -18.81 2.70
N GLY A 693 -26.32 -17.89 3.33
CA GLY A 693 -27.79 -17.86 3.27
C GLY A 693 -28.50 -18.81 4.25
N THR A 694 -27.77 -19.58 5.06
CA THR A 694 -28.34 -20.51 6.05
C THR A 694 -27.81 -20.22 7.47
N ARG A 695 -28.38 -20.92 8.47
CA ARG A 695 -27.80 -21.02 9.83
C ARG A 695 -27.12 -22.38 10.07
N LEU A 696 -26.84 -23.16 9.02
CA LEU A 696 -26.24 -24.49 9.13
C LEU A 696 -24.71 -24.39 9.10
N THR A 697 -24.07 -25.06 10.06
CA THR A 697 -22.61 -25.11 10.19
C THR A 697 -21.99 -25.79 8.96
N ASP A 698 -21.05 -25.13 8.30
CA ASP A 698 -20.38 -25.71 7.15
C ASP A 698 -19.38 -26.79 7.58
N LYS A 699 -19.81 -28.06 7.50
CA LYS A 699 -18.98 -29.24 7.79
C LYS A 699 -17.92 -29.53 6.72
N SER A 700 -17.71 -28.65 5.74
CA SER A 700 -16.66 -28.75 4.73
C SER A 700 -15.39 -27.93 5.08
N ILE A 701 -15.50 -27.03 6.06
CA ILE A 701 -14.40 -26.19 6.56
C ILE A 701 -14.34 -26.32 8.09
N SER A 702 -13.21 -26.77 8.62
CA SER A 702 -12.92 -26.63 10.06
C SER A 702 -11.61 -25.88 10.25
N PHE A 703 -11.59 -24.92 11.18
CA PHE A 703 -10.39 -24.18 11.55
C PHE A 703 -10.33 -24.05 13.07
N HIS A 704 -9.26 -24.56 13.68
CA HIS A 704 -9.05 -24.43 15.11
C HIS A 704 -7.61 -24.04 15.44
N CYS A 705 -7.46 -23.28 16.51
CA CYS A 705 -6.16 -22.89 17.07
C CYS A 705 -6.03 -23.45 18.48
N ARG A 706 -4.91 -24.12 18.74
CA ARG A 706 -4.49 -24.61 20.06
C ARG A 706 -3.36 -23.72 20.55
N LEU A 707 -3.54 -23.18 21.74
CA LEU A 707 -2.57 -22.31 22.40
C LEU A 707 -1.69 -23.18 23.31
N PRO A 708 -0.38 -23.33 23.03
CA PRO A 708 0.49 -24.16 23.85
C PRO A 708 0.81 -23.49 25.19
N VAL A 709 1.33 -24.31 26.09
CA VAL A 709 1.66 -23.96 27.46
C VAL A 709 3.14 -23.72 27.66
N LEU A 710 3.47 -22.90 28.65
CA LEU A 710 4.74 -22.95 29.38
C LEU A 710 4.50 -23.65 30.72
N ASP A 711 5.32 -24.64 31.04
CA ASP A 711 5.30 -25.29 32.35
C ASP A 711 5.62 -24.29 33.48
N THR A 712 5.10 -24.53 34.68
CA THR A 712 5.26 -23.59 35.82
C THR A 712 6.67 -23.60 36.46
N GLY A 713 7.65 -24.25 35.82
CA GLY A 713 9.00 -24.48 36.33
C GLY A 713 10.12 -23.62 35.73
N SER A 714 9.84 -22.70 34.79
CA SER A 714 10.86 -21.84 34.16
C SER A 714 10.65 -20.35 34.45
N ASN A 715 11.62 -19.73 35.14
CA ASN A 715 11.71 -18.27 35.35
C ASN A 715 12.07 -17.51 34.07
#